data_AF-A0A640XND8-F1
#
_entry.id   AF-A0A640XND8-F1
#
_cell.length_a   1.000
_cell.length_b   1.000
_cell.length_c   1.000
_cell.angle_alpha   90.00
_cell.angle_beta   90.00
_cell.angle_gamma   90.00
#
_symmetry.space_group_name_H-M   'P 1'
#
loop_
_entity.id
_entity.type
_entity.pdbx_description
1 polymer ?
#
loop_
_entity_poly.entity_id
_entity_poly.type
_entity_poly.pdbx_seq_one_letter_code
_entity_poly.pdbx_strand_id
1 'polypeptide(L)'
;MVVCFYKTFCQIGGGRNMEGIKKWLSVFCVLTVFVGIFIFTLPACSFAVVYHTNEIIQQSETTWYAADNPHIVQGYVILDPTVEGVVILTIEPGCVVKFDGNAYISTGQYQVKGACLNANGDIGNPIIFTSNQAIPAPGDWRGIRFEESTGGVSMSNCIIEYATDAVLCTDNAVPFPLFQNCTIRHCGRGVLCKFDSSPVIQDCTIENTTEGIYLSNNSSPNIQHCTINNANGTGIEVLSGSSPTIQRCTISACGMGIRVGGDGPLPNISDNTISNCVTYGMEFSNALPGCTIANNVWNNNGWYPIRVTAYTASFLGGGNTGSGNGTDAISISGGLDYFGAPDATWPKDGFDYEISGFLNIGLYSTATLTIEPGCVVKFNSPGGLIFHKGALNAHGTSDKPITFTSSAATPVPGNWSGITFGPDTYDAGTIMEHCIVEYATMGITCQDASPAIQHCTVRNNDTGGIYTSVGAAPSITFSNIQDNKYGVLSNDANPVINHCNITGNLYHGILNQGSAVAINAENNWWGDASGPSGAGPGTGDSVSGLVDYTPWLLSPFTGNSSGALSIYTFNEGMGTAAYDYSGNGNDGTISGATWTTGKDGGGLDFNGTSSYVSIPLINSAEVSVSAWFYKDAEDIIRNDAIFSGFRNNADLQMREGFELRFDSSTPDTLAFVLVTQDGVGNKTMQIARRNLRNSVGSWYHAVGTYNQTTGQQRLYVNGELVRTVTHPAGNTVVPLTFYPDMRMGHSRVKNGYFNGIIDDVRLYNRPLSDQEIHDLYNAFTGVLLAHYTLDEGAETIANDSSGNGNHGAVNGGAIWTAGINGTGLGFDGVDDYVSIPRINQDEISISAWFYKDAKDTIRNDTIFSGFRSNSNLQLREGFELRFPAGAPNTLQFVLVTQEGGGARTTRTAQWNLGNSVGSWHHATGTYNKTTGEQRLYVNGALVNTQTHPAGNTVVPLTAYPDMRIGYSRVNSGYFNGVIDNVRLYKLELTGLDVMYLYNNGL
;
A
#
# COMPACT_ATOMS: atom_id res chain seq x y z
N MET A 1 -55.81 -28.14 22.50
CA MET A 1 -55.04 -28.46 21.29
C MET A 1 -54.47 -29.87 21.49
N VAL A 2 -54.89 -30.96 20.82
CA VAL A 2 -54.88 -31.24 19.35
C VAL A 2 -53.40 -31.23 18.88
N VAL A 3 -52.75 -32.22 18.23
CA VAL A 3 -53.06 -33.57 17.69
C VAL A 3 -51.82 -34.03 16.85
N CYS A 4 -51.59 -35.34 16.73
CA CYS A 4 -51.04 -36.08 15.56
C CYS A 4 -49.55 -36.26 15.16
N PHE A 5 -49.29 -37.54 14.80
CA PHE A 5 -48.41 -38.15 13.77
C PHE A 5 -46.87 -38.03 13.92
N TYR A 6 -46.10 -39.12 13.77
CA TYR A 6 -45.84 -39.75 12.47
C TYR A 6 -45.67 -41.29 12.50
N LYS A 7 -46.32 -41.91 11.51
CA LYS A 7 -46.03 -43.22 10.90
C LYS A 7 -45.36 -42.95 9.55
N THR A 8 -44.66 -43.95 9.03
CA THR A 8 -44.29 -44.22 7.61
C THR A 8 -42.80 -44.11 7.32
N PHE A 9 -42.16 -45.27 7.07
CA PHE A 9 -41.47 -45.53 5.80
C PHE A 9 -41.34 -47.04 5.59
N CYS A 10 -41.89 -47.54 4.48
CA CYS A 10 -41.59 -48.86 3.94
C CYS A 10 -41.66 -48.80 2.40
N GLN A 11 -40.77 -49.59 1.77
CA GLN A 11 -40.60 -49.89 0.34
C GLN A 11 -39.88 -48.80 -0.46
N ILE A 12 -38.80 -49.08 -1.21
CA ILE A 12 -38.67 -50.09 -2.28
C ILE A 12 -37.22 -50.61 -2.40
N GLY A 13 -37.06 -51.92 -2.66
CA GLY A 13 -36.06 -52.43 -3.60
C GLY A 13 -34.76 -53.05 -3.08
N GLY A 14 -34.66 -54.39 -3.17
CA GLY A 14 -33.42 -55.03 -3.62
C GLY A 14 -32.62 -55.89 -2.61
N GLY A 15 -32.89 -57.19 -2.61
CA GLY A 15 -31.86 -58.23 -2.78
C GLY A 15 -30.78 -58.47 -1.70
N ARG A 16 -30.96 -59.58 -0.98
CA ARG A 16 -29.94 -60.57 -0.50
C ARG A 16 -28.69 -60.03 0.24
N ASN A 17 -28.59 -60.37 1.53
CA ASN A 17 -27.76 -61.52 1.94
C ASN A 17 -28.03 -61.93 3.40
N MET A 18 -28.21 -63.23 3.57
CA MET A 18 -28.23 -63.94 4.85
C MET A 18 -26.81 -64.03 5.41
N GLU A 19 -26.68 -63.96 6.73
CA GLU A 19 -26.09 -64.97 7.62
C GLU A 19 -25.49 -64.31 8.87
N GLY A 20 -25.90 -64.74 10.07
CA GLY A 20 -25.23 -64.30 11.30
C GLY A 20 -26.04 -64.31 12.59
N ILE A 21 -26.56 -65.49 12.97
CA ILE A 21 -26.65 -65.93 14.37
C ILE A 21 -27.84 -65.39 15.20
N LYS A 22 -28.91 -66.18 15.12
CA LYS A 22 -29.85 -66.49 16.20
C LYS A 22 -29.14 -67.17 17.36
N LYS A 23 -29.55 -66.81 18.59
CA LYS A 23 -29.54 -67.52 19.90
C LYS A 23 -29.11 -66.49 20.96
N TRP A 24 -29.93 -66.07 21.91
CA TRP A 24 -30.48 -66.90 22.98
C TRP A 24 -31.67 -66.19 23.65
N LEU A 25 -32.86 -66.79 23.56
CA LEU A 25 -33.89 -66.65 24.58
C LEU A 25 -34.49 -68.05 24.81
N SER A 26 -34.65 -68.40 26.09
CA SER A 26 -35.35 -69.56 26.67
C SER A 26 -34.66 -70.94 26.63
N VAL A 27 -34.35 -71.46 27.83
CA VAL A 27 -34.59 -72.85 28.29
C VAL A 27 -34.22 -73.01 29.79
N PHE A 28 -35.25 -73.33 30.59
CA PHE A 28 -35.30 -74.18 31.81
C PHE A 28 -34.61 -73.75 33.13
N CYS A 29 -35.29 -73.58 34.27
CA CYS A 29 -36.08 -74.49 35.14
C CYS A 29 -35.27 -75.49 36.02
N VAL A 30 -35.29 -75.23 37.34
CA VAL A 30 -35.60 -76.15 38.48
C VAL A 30 -34.45 -76.84 39.28
N LEU A 31 -34.67 -76.86 40.63
CA LEU A 31 -34.02 -77.55 41.79
C LEU A 31 -32.84 -76.83 42.49
N THR A 32 -32.74 -76.57 43.81
CA THR A 32 -33.42 -77.07 45.06
C THR A 32 -33.02 -76.13 46.25
N VAL A 33 -33.94 -75.52 47.02
CA VAL A 33 -34.47 -75.83 48.38
C VAL A 33 -33.58 -75.44 49.61
N PHE A 34 -34.26 -74.88 50.66
CA PHE A 34 -33.89 -74.59 52.08
C PHE A 34 -33.26 -73.20 52.35
N VAL A 35 -33.70 -72.27 53.22
CA VAL A 35 -34.68 -72.12 54.33
C VAL A 35 -35.01 -70.59 54.36
N GLY A 36 -36.26 -70.11 54.40
CA GLY A 36 -36.97 -69.82 55.66
C GLY A 36 -37.63 -68.42 55.65
N ILE A 37 -38.96 -68.42 55.56
CA ILE A 37 -39.95 -67.53 56.20
C ILE A 37 -39.42 -66.19 56.74
N PHE A 38 -39.83 -65.08 56.11
CA PHE A 38 -40.61 -64.02 56.75
C PHE A 38 -41.27 -63.16 55.67
N ILE A 39 -42.60 -63.18 55.65
CA ILE A 39 -43.41 -62.13 55.04
C ILE A 39 -43.14 -60.87 55.85
N PHE A 40 -42.38 -59.93 55.30
CA PHE A 40 -42.53 -58.53 55.64
C PHE A 40 -43.22 -57.86 54.46
N THR A 41 -44.44 -57.40 54.73
CA THR A 41 -45.07 -56.30 53.98
C THR A 41 -44.02 -55.23 53.75
N LEU A 42 -43.63 -54.98 52.50
CA LEU A 42 -42.93 -53.76 52.15
C LEU A 42 -43.83 -52.61 52.59
N PRO A 43 -43.40 -51.71 53.50
CA PRO A 43 -44.10 -50.46 53.63
C PRO A 43 -43.98 -49.79 52.27
N ALA A 44 -45.10 -49.30 51.74
CA ALA A 44 -45.03 -48.21 50.81
C ALA A 44 -44.29 -47.08 51.55
N CYS A 45 -42.98 -46.96 51.36
CA CYS A 45 -42.25 -45.77 51.75
C CYS A 45 -42.79 -44.65 50.86
N SER A 46 -43.76 -43.91 51.38
CA SER A 46 -44.01 -42.56 50.93
C SER A 46 -42.71 -41.80 51.13
N PHE A 47 -42.01 -41.46 50.06
CA PHE A 47 -40.92 -40.50 50.11
C PHE A 47 -41.47 -39.22 50.75
N ALA A 48 -40.99 -38.88 51.94
CA ALA A 48 -41.42 -37.70 52.64
C ALA A 48 -40.78 -36.49 51.96
N VAL A 49 -41.60 -35.61 51.41
CA VAL A 49 -41.16 -34.28 50.95
C VAL A 49 -40.48 -33.57 52.11
N VAL A 50 -39.27 -33.05 51.91
CA VAL A 50 -38.53 -32.29 52.94
C VAL A 50 -38.81 -30.81 52.75
N TYR A 51 -39.21 -30.12 53.83
CA TYR A 51 -39.51 -28.69 53.80
C TYR A 51 -38.44 -27.89 54.57
N HIS A 52 -37.91 -26.85 53.93
CA HIS A 52 -36.93 -25.91 54.46
C HIS A 52 -37.60 -24.53 54.55
N THR A 53 -38.12 -24.16 55.73
CA THR A 53 -38.91 -22.93 55.90
C THR A 53 -38.15 -21.88 56.71
N ASN A 54 -37.76 -20.78 56.08
CA ASN A 54 -36.96 -19.69 56.70
C ASN A 54 -35.78 -20.25 57.53
N GLU A 55 -35.09 -21.22 56.94
CA GLU A 55 -34.05 -22.00 57.60
C GLU A 55 -32.75 -21.20 57.70
N ILE A 56 -32.10 -21.32 58.86
CA ILE A 56 -30.74 -20.81 59.08
C ILE A 56 -29.90 -22.01 59.48
N ILE A 57 -28.97 -22.39 58.61
CA ILE A 57 -28.04 -23.49 58.84
C ILE A 57 -26.81 -22.93 59.54
N GLN A 58 -26.61 -23.34 60.79
CA GLN A 58 -25.46 -22.94 61.63
C GLN A 58 -24.56 -24.14 61.99
N GLN A 59 -24.93 -25.34 61.53
CA GLN A 59 -24.19 -26.58 61.78
C GLN A 59 -22.97 -26.66 60.84
N SER A 60 -21.87 -27.23 61.32
CA SER A 60 -20.62 -27.31 60.55
C SER A 60 -20.78 -28.05 59.22
N GLU A 61 -21.57 -29.13 59.20
CA GLU A 61 -21.91 -29.89 57.98
C GLU A 61 -23.40 -30.23 57.96
N THR A 62 -24.05 -29.97 56.83
CA THR A 62 -25.43 -30.36 56.53
C THR A 62 -25.48 -30.97 55.14
N THR A 63 -26.19 -32.09 54.98
CA THR A 63 -26.33 -32.76 53.68
C THR A 63 -27.79 -32.90 53.31
N TRP A 64 -28.13 -32.51 52.08
CA TRP A 64 -29.42 -32.79 51.44
C TRP A 64 -29.26 -34.01 50.53
N TYR A 65 -29.98 -35.08 50.85
CA TYR A 65 -29.83 -36.38 50.21
C TYR A 65 -30.80 -36.55 49.04
N ALA A 66 -30.35 -37.14 47.94
CA ALA A 66 -31.22 -37.37 46.77
C ALA A 66 -32.36 -38.37 47.05
N ALA A 67 -32.18 -39.21 48.09
CA ALA A 67 -33.22 -40.11 48.59
C ALA A 67 -34.43 -39.36 49.18
N ASP A 68 -34.27 -38.09 49.55
CA ASP A 68 -35.30 -37.26 50.20
C ASP A 68 -36.01 -36.30 49.22
N ASN A 69 -35.85 -36.55 47.92
CA ASN A 69 -36.44 -35.72 46.89
C ASN A 69 -37.99 -35.69 46.91
N PRO A 70 -38.62 -34.53 46.63
CA PRO A 70 -38.00 -33.21 46.46
C PRO A 70 -37.78 -32.47 47.79
N HIS A 71 -36.76 -31.62 47.83
CA HIS A 71 -36.60 -30.60 48.87
C HIS A 71 -37.39 -29.33 48.48
N ILE A 72 -38.23 -28.81 49.36
CA ILE A 72 -39.05 -27.60 49.12
C ILE A 72 -38.58 -26.47 50.03
N VAL A 73 -38.15 -25.35 49.44
CA VAL A 73 -37.72 -24.15 50.14
C VAL A 73 -38.86 -23.13 50.19
N GLN A 74 -39.24 -22.73 51.41
CA GLN A 74 -40.28 -21.73 51.69
C GLN A 74 -39.66 -20.53 52.41
N GLY A 75 -39.53 -19.39 51.72
CA GLY A 75 -38.84 -18.23 52.25
C GLY A 75 -37.35 -18.26 51.95
N TYR A 76 -36.47 -18.48 52.93
CA TYR A 76 -35.03 -18.49 52.69
C TYR A 76 -34.34 -19.69 53.34
N VAL A 77 -33.20 -20.08 52.77
CA VAL A 77 -32.17 -20.87 53.46
C VAL A 77 -30.91 -20.02 53.52
N ILE A 78 -30.43 -19.74 54.73
CA ILE A 78 -29.22 -18.93 54.95
C ILE A 78 -28.17 -19.80 55.62
N LEU A 79 -26.99 -19.87 55.03
CA LEU A 79 -25.81 -20.47 55.66
C LEU A 79 -25.16 -19.40 56.54
N ASP A 80 -25.13 -19.63 57.85
CA ASP A 80 -24.67 -18.67 58.85
C ASP A 80 -23.50 -19.24 59.66
N PRO A 81 -22.25 -18.85 59.36
CA PRO A 81 -21.06 -19.36 60.03
C PRO A 81 -20.77 -18.70 61.39
N THR A 82 -21.65 -17.83 61.92
CA THR A 82 -21.41 -17.09 63.17
C THR A 82 -21.21 -17.98 64.40
N VAL A 83 -21.72 -19.21 64.38
CA VAL A 83 -21.60 -20.17 65.50
C VAL A 83 -20.37 -21.07 65.36
N GLU A 84 -20.24 -21.78 64.23
CA GLU A 84 -19.23 -22.84 64.03
C GLU A 84 -17.95 -22.35 63.31
N GLY A 85 -17.93 -21.11 62.82
CA GLY A 85 -16.83 -20.52 62.05
C GLY A 85 -16.74 -20.99 60.61
N VAL A 86 -17.21 -22.20 60.28
CA VAL A 86 -17.42 -22.72 58.92
C VAL A 86 -18.71 -23.54 58.90
N VAL A 87 -19.56 -23.32 57.90
CA VAL A 87 -20.82 -24.04 57.68
C VAL A 87 -20.84 -24.54 56.25
N ILE A 88 -21.05 -25.84 56.05
CA ILE A 88 -21.08 -26.46 54.73
C ILE A 88 -22.45 -27.07 54.48
N LEU A 89 -23.14 -26.60 53.44
CA LEU A 89 -24.29 -27.30 52.86
C LEU A 89 -23.84 -28.11 51.65
N THR A 90 -23.91 -29.43 51.76
CA THR A 90 -23.70 -30.36 50.64
C THR A 90 -25.05 -30.80 50.08
N ILE A 91 -25.24 -30.68 48.77
CA ILE A 91 -26.42 -31.18 48.06
C ILE A 91 -25.97 -32.34 47.19
N GLU A 92 -26.51 -33.54 47.43
CA GLU A 92 -26.11 -34.74 46.70
C GLU A 92 -26.52 -34.71 45.21
N PRO A 93 -25.75 -35.36 44.32
CA PRO A 93 -26.15 -35.59 42.93
C PRO A 93 -27.55 -36.17 42.81
N GLY A 94 -28.35 -35.66 41.89
CA GLY A 94 -29.74 -36.06 41.66
C GLY A 94 -30.77 -35.40 42.56
N CYS A 95 -30.37 -34.53 43.51
CA CYS A 95 -31.31 -33.73 44.29
C CYS A 95 -32.18 -32.80 43.42
N VAL A 96 -33.47 -32.68 43.77
CA VAL A 96 -34.44 -31.75 43.18
C VAL A 96 -34.89 -30.78 44.28
N VAL A 97 -34.45 -29.53 44.18
CA VAL A 97 -34.77 -28.44 45.08
C VAL A 97 -35.80 -27.52 44.43
N LYS A 98 -36.97 -27.41 45.04
CA LYS A 98 -38.09 -26.58 44.57
C LYS A 98 -38.29 -25.35 45.43
N PHE A 99 -38.55 -24.20 44.82
CA PHE A 99 -38.66 -22.92 45.52
C PHE A 99 -40.07 -22.33 45.42
N ASP A 100 -40.62 -21.93 46.55
CA ASP A 100 -41.84 -21.10 46.59
C ASP A 100 -41.57 -19.66 46.12
N GLY A 101 -42.65 -18.90 45.94
CA GLY A 101 -42.62 -17.48 45.59
C GLY A 101 -41.60 -16.68 46.40
N ASN A 102 -40.70 -15.96 45.74
CA ASN A 102 -39.61 -15.16 46.34
C ASN A 102 -38.55 -15.95 47.13
N ALA A 103 -38.53 -17.29 47.08
CA ALA A 103 -37.60 -18.04 47.89
C ALA A 103 -36.16 -18.04 47.35
N TYR A 104 -35.15 -18.24 48.22
CA TYR A 104 -33.74 -18.27 47.83
C TYR A 104 -32.86 -19.07 48.80
N ILE A 105 -31.69 -19.48 48.32
CA ILE A 105 -30.56 -19.93 49.17
C ILE A 105 -29.53 -18.78 49.18
N SER A 106 -28.96 -18.47 50.34
CA SER A 106 -27.86 -17.50 50.49
C SER A 106 -26.69 -18.11 51.27
N THR A 107 -25.48 -17.97 50.75
CA THR A 107 -24.24 -18.34 51.44
C THR A 107 -23.67 -17.19 52.27
N GLY A 108 -24.54 -16.42 52.92
CA GLY A 108 -24.10 -15.27 53.68
C GLY A 108 -25.22 -14.45 54.29
N GLN A 109 -24.92 -13.94 55.48
CA GLN A 109 -25.55 -12.82 56.17
C GLN A 109 -24.49 -12.29 57.16
N TYR A 110 -24.36 -10.98 57.35
CA TYR A 110 -23.49 -10.35 58.38
C TYR A 110 -21.97 -10.29 58.15
N GLN A 111 -21.45 -10.44 56.91
CA GLN A 111 -20.01 -10.26 56.59
C GLN A 111 -19.05 -11.24 57.31
N VAL A 112 -19.52 -12.42 57.75
CA VAL A 112 -18.70 -13.43 58.45
C VAL A 112 -18.30 -14.57 57.50
N LYS A 113 -17.00 -14.75 57.23
CA LYS A 113 -16.49 -15.79 56.32
C LYS A 113 -16.72 -17.20 56.87
N GLY A 114 -17.16 -18.13 56.01
CA GLY A 114 -17.23 -19.56 56.34
C GLY A 114 -18.41 -20.32 55.76
N ALA A 115 -19.32 -19.68 55.02
CA ALA A 115 -20.50 -20.35 54.44
C ALA A 115 -20.18 -21.00 53.08
N CYS A 116 -20.17 -22.34 53.01
CA CYS A 116 -19.87 -23.10 51.81
C CYS A 116 -21.12 -23.78 51.26
N LEU A 117 -21.38 -23.60 49.96
CA LEU A 117 -22.35 -24.41 49.21
C LEU A 117 -21.59 -25.36 48.28
N ASN A 118 -21.75 -26.65 48.52
CA ASN A 118 -21.21 -27.73 47.71
C ASN A 118 -22.36 -28.43 46.98
N ALA A 119 -22.66 -27.97 45.76
CA ALA A 119 -23.71 -28.54 44.91
C ALA A 119 -23.07 -29.08 43.63
N ASN A 120 -22.48 -30.26 43.72
CA ASN A 120 -21.78 -30.91 42.63
C ASN A 120 -22.55 -32.16 42.21
N GLY A 121 -23.34 -32.05 41.14
CA GLY A 121 -24.01 -33.19 40.51
C GLY A 121 -23.06 -34.01 39.63
N ASP A 122 -23.62 -35.01 38.95
CA ASP A 122 -22.93 -35.77 37.90
C ASP A 122 -23.73 -35.74 36.59
N ILE A 123 -23.11 -36.14 35.47
CA ILE A 123 -23.72 -36.09 34.12
C ILE A 123 -25.03 -36.89 34.02
N GLY A 124 -25.18 -37.96 34.82
CA GLY A 124 -26.40 -38.78 34.84
C GLY A 124 -27.45 -38.30 35.84
N ASN A 125 -27.01 -37.59 36.89
CA ASN A 125 -27.79 -37.16 38.04
C ASN A 125 -27.49 -35.68 38.35
N PRO A 126 -27.96 -34.74 37.50
CA PRO A 126 -27.78 -33.33 37.78
C PRO A 126 -28.58 -32.92 39.02
N ILE A 127 -28.09 -31.92 39.75
CA ILE A 127 -28.86 -31.26 40.80
C ILE A 127 -29.78 -30.24 40.15
N ILE A 128 -31.09 -30.28 40.45
CA ILE A 128 -32.09 -29.42 39.82
C ILE A 128 -32.62 -28.41 40.84
N PHE A 129 -32.42 -27.11 40.57
CA PHE A 129 -33.02 -25.99 41.31
C PHE A 129 -34.13 -25.38 40.45
N THR A 130 -35.39 -25.45 40.89
CA THR A 130 -36.54 -25.09 40.03
C THR A 130 -37.72 -24.52 40.83
N SER A 131 -38.73 -24.02 40.12
CA SER A 131 -39.94 -23.47 40.75
C SER A 131 -40.83 -24.55 41.37
N ASN A 132 -41.46 -24.25 42.51
CA ASN A 132 -42.52 -25.08 43.10
C ASN A 132 -43.92 -24.74 42.54
N GLN A 133 -44.03 -23.77 41.62
CA GLN A 133 -45.32 -23.40 41.02
C GLN A 133 -45.83 -24.50 40.08
N ALA A 134 -47.16 -24.60 39.98
CA ALA A 134 -47.81 -25.56 39.08
C ALA A 134 -47.53 -25.26 37.59
N ILE A 135 -47.31 -23.99 37.26
CA ILE A 135 -46.89 -23.52 35.93
C ILE A 135 -45.65 -22.64 36.16
N PRO A 136 -44.44 -23.21 36.03
CA PRO A 136 -43.21 -22.47 36.24
C PRO A 136 -43.06 -21.31 35.25
N ALA A 137 -42.64 -20.15 35.76
CA ALA A 137 -42.37 -18.96 34.97
C ALA A 137 -41.09 -18.25 35.45
N PRO A 138 -40.34 -17.56 34.56
CA PRO A 138 -39.20 -16.76 34.97
C PRO A 138 -39.57 -15.77 36.09
N GLY A 139 -38.83 -15.81 37.20
CA GLY A 139 -39.05 -14.93 38.35
C GLY A 139 -39.89 -15.52 39.48
N ASP A 140 -40.27 -16.79 39.41
CA ASP A 140 -41.02 -17.46 40.48
C ASP A 140 -40.27 -17.47 41.82
N TRP A 141 -38.94 -17.51 41.78
CA TRP A 141 -38.09 -17.49 42.98
C TRP A 141 -36.84 -16.63 42.75
N ARG A 142 -36.12 -16.28 43.81
CA ARG A 142 -35.09 -15.23 43.80
C ARG A 142 -33.68 -15.68 43.41
N GLY A 143 -33.45 -16.98 43.22
CA GLY A 143 -32.14 -17.51 42.85
C GLY A 143 -31.28 -18.02 43.99
N ILE A 144 -30.04 -18.37 43.64
CA ILE A 144 -28.98 -18.74 44.57
C ILE A 144 -28.04 -17.53 44.73
N ARG A 145 -27.79 -17.13 45.97
CA ARG A 145 -27.05 -15.91 46.31
C ARG A 145 -25.74 -16.22 46.99
N PHE A 146 -24.69 -15.58 46.49
CA PHE A 146 -23.33 -15.65 47.01
C PHE A 146 -22.88 -14.26 47.45
N GLU A 147 -22.66 -14.08 48.75
CA GLU A 147 -22.29 -12.81 49.39
C GLU A 147 -20.85 -12.87 49.99
N GLU A 148 -20.35 -11.77 50.58
CA GLU A 148 -18.99 -11.54 51.16
C GLU A 148 -18.43 -12.66 52.07
N SER A 149 -19.30 -13.56 52.51
CA SER A 149 -19.13 -14.51 53.61
C SER A 149 -18.92 -15.97 53.15
N THR A 150 -18.74 -16.20 51.85
CA THR A 150 -18.51 -17.54 51.29
C THR A 150 -17.23 -18.20 51.82
N GLY A 151 -17.31 -19.44 52.30
CA GLY A 151 -16.18 -20.37 52.21
C GLY A 151 -16.35 -21.16 50.90
N GLY A 152 -15.26 -21.60 50.25
CA GLY A 152 -15.24 -22.27 48.93
C GLY A 152 -16.60 -22.77 48.39
N VAL A 153 -17.09 -22.15 47.32
CA VAL A 153 -18.32 -22.57 46.62
C VAL A 153 -17.94 -23.34 45.35
N SER A 154 -18.50 -24.54 45.21
CA SER A 154 -18.38 -25.36 44.01
C SER A 154 -19.78 -25.78 43.56
N MET A 155 -20.13 -25.36 42.35
CA MET A 155 -21.34 -25.82 41.68
C MET A 155 -20.97 -26.45 40.35
N SER A 156 -21.30 -27.73 40.17
CA SER A 156 -21.08 -28.42 38.91
C SER A 156 -22.21 -29.35 38.53
N ASN A 157 -22.46 -29.50 37.22
CA ASN A 157 -23.54 -30.36 36.69
C ASN A 157 -24.91 -30.04 37.30
N CYS A 158 -25.20 -28.75 37.51
CA CYS A 158 -26.48 -28.28 38.06
C CYS A 158 -27.39 -27.75 36.95
N ILE A 159 -28.71 -27.88 37.14
CA ILE A 159 -29.74 -27.25 36.32
C ILE A 159 -30.47 -26.22 37.18
N ILE A 160 -30.51 -24.96 36.77
CA ILE A 160 -31.20 -23.88 37.49
C ILE A 160 -32.24 -23.24 36.57
N GLU A 161 -33.50 -23.18 37.02
CA GLU A 161 -34.60 -22.75 36.17
C GLU A 161 -35.61 -21.82 36.87
N TYR A 162 -36.25 -20.93 36.10
CA TYR A 162 -37.39 -20.11 36.53
C TYR A 162 -37.11 -19.09 37.65
N ALA A 163 -35.83 -18.77 37.91
CA ALA A 163 -35.43 -17.76 38.88
C ALA A 163 -35.54 -16.32 38.34
N THR A 164 -35.59 -15.33 39.22
CA THR A 164 -35.40 -13.91 38.88
C THR A 164 -33.98 -13.67 38.40
N ASP A 165 -32.99 -13.96 39.24
CA ASP A 165 -31.57 -14.04 38.89
C ASP A 165 -31.14 -15.45 39.27
N ALA A 166 -30.75 -16.33 38.33
CA ALA A 166 -30.48 -17.74 38.66
C ALA A 166 -29.33 -17.87 39.66
N VAL A 167 -28.29 -17.09 39.42
CA VAL A 167 -27.13 -16.90 40.29
C VAL A 167 -26.90 -15.41 40.51
N LEU A 168 -26.78 -15.00 41.77
CA LEU A 168 -26.36 -13.67 42.16
C LEU A 168 -25.04 -13.75 42.95
N CYS A 169 -23.97 -13.19 42.41
CA CYS A 169 -22.72 -12.95 43.13
C CYS A 169 -22.63 -11.47 43.51
N THR A 170 -22.43 -11.18 44.80
CA THR A 170 -22.45 -9.82 45.35
C THR A 170 -21.45 -9.65 46.48
N ASP A 171 -21.13 -8.39 46.80
CA ASP A 171 -20.41 -7.95 47.99
C ASP A 171 -19.07 -8.69 48.21
N ASN A 172 -18.16 -8.70 47.23
CA ASN A 172 -16.87 -9.37 47.36
C ASN A 172 -16.95 -10.87 47.75
N ALA A 173 -17.87 -11.65 47.17
CA ALA A 173 -17.94 -13.10 47.41
C ALA A 173 -16.59 -13.79 47.14
N VAL A 174 -15.81 -14.04 48.21
CA VAL A 174 -14.47 -14.65 48.19
C VAL A 174 -14.42 -15.85 49.13
N PRO A 175 -13.75 -16.96 48.76
CA PRO A 175 -13.14 -17.21 47.46
C PRO A 175 -14.21 -17.28 46.35
N PHE A 176 -13.86 -16.84 45.15
CA PHE A 176 -14.83 -16.67 44.06
C PHE A 176 -15.52 -17.99 43.71
N PRO A 177 -16.86 -18.01 43.58
CA PRO A 177 -17.60 -19.21 43.20
C PRO A 177 -17.15 -19.79 41.85
N LEU A 178 -17.04 -21.12 41.80
CA LEU A 178 -16.83 -21.87 40.55
C LEU A 178 -18.16 -22.47 40.07
N PHE A 179 -18.57 -22.11 38.86
CA PHE A 179 -19.68 -22.71 38.13
C PHE A 179 -19.14 -23.50 36.94
N GLN A 180 -19.32 -24.81 36.93
CA GLN A 180 -18.80 -25.68 35.88
C GLN A 180 -19.86 -26.62 35.31
N ASN A 181 -20.01 -26.68 33.99
CA ASN A 181 -20.94 -27.60 33.33
C ASN A 181 -22.39 -27.49 33.85
N CYS A 182 -22.81 -26.27 34.20
CA CYS A 182 -24.16 -25.99 34.67
C CYS A 182 -25.06 -25.53 33.51
N THR A 183 -26.34 -25.84 33.58
CA THR A 183 -27.38 -25.34 32.67
C THR A 183 -28.29 -24.38 33.41
N ILE A 184 -28.39 -23.14 32.94
CA ILE A 184 -29.31 -22.12 33.47
C ILE A 184 -30.33 -21.81 32.38
N ARG A 185 -31.63 -21.92 32.67
CA ARG A 185 -32.65 -21.65 31.64
C ARG A 185 -33.98 -21.12 32.15
N HIS A 186 -34.69 -20.38 31.29
CA HIS A 186 -36.00 -19.82 31.61
C HIS A 186 -35.98 -18.90 32.84
N CYS A 187 -34.87 -18.20 33.07
CA CYS A 187 -34.70 -17.26 34.18
C CYS A 187 -34.84 -15.81 33.68
N GLY A 188 -35.04 -14.86 34.61
CA GLY A 188 -34.90 -13.43 34.29
C GLY A 188 -33.47 -13.13 33.84
N ARG A 189 -32.51 -13.18 34.76
CA ARG A 189 -31.07 -13.18 34.46
C ARG A 189 -30.47 -14.55 34.70
N GLY A 190 -29.51 -14.94 33.86
CA GLY A 190 -28.73 -16.15 34.09
C GLY A 190 -27.78 -15.97 35.28
N VAL A 191 -26.78 -15.11 35.12
CA VAL A 191 -25.82 -14.78 36.18
C VAL A 191 -25.73 -13.27 36.36
N LEU A 192 -25.87 -12.81 37.60
CA LEU A 192 -25.69 -11.40 37.98
C LEU A 192 -24.47 -11.28 38.90
N CYS A 193 -23.49 -10.48 38.47
CA CYS A 193 -22.30 -10.16 39.25
C CYS A 193 -22.30 -8.67 39.59
N LYS A 194 -22.19 -8.33 40.88
CA LYS A 194 -22.09 -6.96 41.35
C LYS A 194 -21.11 -6.82 42.53
N PHE A 195 -20.65 -5.60 42.77
CA PHE A 195 -19.79 -5.18 43.89
C PHE A 195 -18.53 -6.06 44.01
N ASP A 196 -17.61 -5.88 43.05
CA ASP A 196 -16.27 -6.50 43.03
C ASP A 196 -16.29 -8.05 42.99
N SER A 197 -17.40 -8.65 42.53
CA SER A 197 -17.54 -10.10 42.42
C SER A 197 -16.89 -10.65 41.14
N SER A 198 -16.12 -11.73 41.25
CA SER A 198 -15.36 -12.29 40.10
C SER A 198 -15.43 -13.82 40.01
N PRO A 199 -16.64 -14.42 39.89
CA PRO A 199 -16.79 -15.87 39.75
C PRO A 199 -16.11 -16.43 38.50
N VAL A 200 -15.83 -17.74 38.52
CA VAL A 200 -15.40 -18.50 37.34
C VAL A 200 -16.61 -19.23 36.78
N ILE A 201 -16.92 -19.00 35.50
CA ILE A 201 -18.04 -19.61 34.79
C ILE A 201 -17.43 -20.36 33.59
N GLN A 202 -17.44 -21.70 33.66
CA GLN A 202 -16.81 -22.54 32.64
C GLN A 202 -17.70 -23.66 32.16
N ASP A 203 -17.68 -23.94 30.85
CA ASP A 203 -18.44 -25.04 30.22
C ASP A 203 -19.96 -24.96 30.49
N CYS A 204 -20.50 -23.79 30.81
CA CYS A 204 -21.91 -23.62 31.18
C CYS A 204 -22.79 -23.30 29.97
N THR A 205 -24.08 -23.69 30.05
CA THR A 205 -25.11 -23.29 29.08
C THR A 205 -26.12 -22.35 29.76
N ILE A 206 -26.37 -21.18 29.19
CA ILE A 206 -27.34 -20.18 29.67
C ILE A 206 -28.33 -19.90 28.55
N GLU A 207 -29.58 -20.32 28.68
CA GLU A 207 -30.54 -20.29 27.58
C GLU A 207 -31.93 -19.74 27.94
N ASN A 208 -32.59 -19.10 26.97
CA ASN A 208 -33.98 -18.65 27.09
C ASN A 208 -34.21 -17.73 28.31
N THR A 209 -33.31 -16.76 28.51
CA THR A 209 -33.38 -15.78 29.60
C THR A 209 -33.85 -14.40 29.11
N THR A 210 -34.19 -13.50 30.03
CA THR A 210 -34.32 -12.07 29.66
C THR A 210 -32.94 -11.46 29.39
N GLU A 211 -31.96 -11.69 30.27
CA GLU A 211 -30.55 -11.32 30.09
C GLU A 211 -29.68 -12.54 30.41
N GLY A 212 -28.57 -12.76 29.69
CA GLY A 212 -27.71 -13.92 29.92
C GLY A 212 -26.83 -13.71 31.16
N ILE A 213 -25.77 -12.93 31.01
CA ILE A 213 -24.84 -12.57 32.09
C ILE A 213 -24.82 -11.04 32.23
N TYR A 214 -25.03 -10.54 33.44
CA TYR A 214 -25.04 -9.10 33.72
C TYR A 214 -23.98 -8.76 34.77
N LEU A 215 -23.10 -7.83 34.44
CA LEU A 215 -21.99 -7.42 35.28
C LEU A 215 -22.07 -5.93 35.62
N SER A 216 -21.96 -5.60 36.90
CA SER A 216 -21.86 -4.22 37.36
C SER A 216 -20.89 -4.05 38.52
N ASN A 217 -20.57 -2.79 38.83
CA ASN A 217 -19.80 -2.36 40.00
C ASN A 217 -18.48 -3.13 40.13
N ASN A 218 -17.59 -2.97 39.14
CA ASN A 218 -16.22 -3.52 39.11
C ASN A 218 -16.10 -5.05 39.17
N SER A 219 -17.12 -5.77 38.71
CA SER A 219 -17.10 -7.25 38.69
C SER A 219 -16.24 -7.77 37.54
N SER A 220 -15.38 -8.77 37.77
CA SER A 220 -14.41 -9.24 36.77
C SER A 220 -14.39 -10.77 36.64
N PRO A 221 -15.52 -11.42 36.30
CA PRO A 221 -15.58 -12.87 36.17
C PRO A 221 -14.74 -13.40 35.00
N ASN A 222 -14.35 -14.67 35.12
CA ASN A 222 -13.72 -15.41 34.03
C ASN A 222 -14.76 -16.34 33.38
N ILE A 223 -15.12 -16.06 32.11
CA ILE A 223 -16.17 -16.73 31.35
C ILE A 223 -15.53 -17.48 30.19
N GLN A 224 -15.54 -18.82 30.26
CA GLN A 224 -14.84 -19.68 29.29
C GLN A 224 -15.70 -20.84 28.80
N HIS A 225 -15.63 -21.18 27.51
CA HIS A 225 -16.36 -22.33 26.93
C HIS A 225 -17.87 -22.34 27.19
N CYS A 226 -18.47 -21.17 27.39
CA CYS A 226 -19.90 -21.08 27.71
C CYS A 226 -20.74 -20.93 26.43
N THR A 227 -21.95 -21.46 26.47
CA THR A 227 -22.99 -21.21 25.46
C THR A 227 -24.04 -20.29 26.06
N ILE A 228 -24.27 -19.12 25.47
CA ILE A 228 -25.33 -18.19 25.84
C ILE A 228 -26.25 -18.04 24.65
N ASN A 229 -27.51 -18.46 24.76
CA ASN A 229 -28.44 -18.48 23.63
C ASN A 229 -29.85 -18.02 23.98
N ASN A 230 -30.54 -17.40 23.01
CA ASN A 230 -31.93 -16.96 23.14
C ASN A 230 -32.18 -16.02 24.34
N ALA A 231 -31.25 -15.11 24.64
CA ALA A 231 -31.51 -14.03 25.60
C ALA A 231 -32.37 -12.95 24.93
N ASN A 232 -33.56 -12.64 25.47
CA ASN A 232 -34.45 -11.64 24.86
C ASN A 232 -33.79 -10.24 24.76
N GLY A 233 -32.98 -9.89 25.76
CA GLY A 233 -32.14 -8.69 25.79
C GLY A 233 -30.70 -8.99 25.39
N THR A 234 -29.75 -8.64 26.27
CA THR A 234 -28.31 -8.81 26.00
C THR A 234 -27.84 -10.20 26.42
N GLY A 235 -27.00 -10.84 25.61
CA GLY A 235 -26.30 -12.07 25.98
C GLY A 235 -25.35 -11.85 27.15
N ILE A 236 -24.39 -10.93 27.00
CA ILE A 236 -23.49 -10.50 28.09
C ILE A 236 -23.46 -8.98 28.17
N GLU A 237 -23.81 -8.42 29.32
CA GLU A 237 -23.79 -6.98 29.59
C GLU A 237 -22.72 -6.63 30.62
N VAL A 238 -21.83 -5.71 30.26
CA VAL A 238 -20.66 -5.31 31.04
C VAL A 238 -20.77 -3.82 31.37
N LEU A 239 -21.02 -3.48 32.65
CA LEU A 239 -21.29 -2.12 33.09
C LEU A 239 -20.46 -1.71 34.31
N SER A 240 -20.42 -0.39 34.56
CA SER A 240 -19.93 0.20 35.82
C SER A 240 -18.54 -0.30 36.24
N GLY A 241 -17.59 -0.24 35.30
CA GLY A 241 -16.19 -0.62 35.49
C GLY A 241 -15.93 -2.12 35.61
N SER A 242 -16.88 -2.96 35.22
CA SER A 242 -16.68 -4.41 35.16
C SER A 242 -15.73 -4.82 34.03
N SER A 243 -14.87 -5.81 34.27
CA SER A 243 -13.75 -6.16 33.39
C SER A 243 -13.59 -7.69 33.22
N PRO A 244 -14.58 -8.39 32.64
CA PRO A 244 -14.54 -9.85 32.50
C PRO A 244 -13.50 -10.32 31.48
N THR A 245 -13.06 -11.57 31.62
CA THR A 245 -12.47 -12.34 30.50
C THR A 245 -13.56 -13.17 29.85
N ILE A 246 -13.75 -13.03 28.54
CA ILE A 246 -14.76 -13.75 27.75
C ILE A 246 -14.04 -14.47 26.62
N GLN A 247 -13.88 -15.79 26.77
CA GLN A 247 -13.09 -16.58 25.83
C GLN A 247 -13.78 -17.86 25.39
N ARG A 248 -13.66 -18.18 24.10
CA ARG A 248 -14.15 -19.44 23.52
C ARG A 248 -15.63 -19.71 23.81
N CYS A 249 -16.42 -18.65 23.91
CA CYS A 249 -17.85 -18.73 24.15
C CYS A 249 -18.64 -18.69 22.84
N THR A 250 -19.82 -19.30 22.83
CA THR A 250 -20.81 -19.16 21.76
C THR A 250 -21.98 -18.33 22.26
N ILE A 251 -22.19 -17.15 21.68
CA ILE A 251 -23.28 -16.24 22.03
C ILE A 251 -24.20 -16.13 20.82
N SER A 252 -25.47 -16.50 20.95
CA SER A 252 -26.34 -16.55 19.78
C SER A 252 -27.81 -16.28 20.01
N ALA A 253 -28.50 -15.80 18.98
CA ALA A 253 -29.96 -15.57 19.01
C ALA A 253 -30.41 -14.64 20.15
N CYS A 254 -29.54 -13.71 20.56
CA CYS A 254 -29.84 -12.71 21.58
C CYS A 254 -30.38 -11.41 20.95
N GLY A 255 -31.02 -10.54 21.73
CA GLY A 255 -31.32 -9.18 21.28
C GLY A 255 -30.06 -8.41 20.84
N MET A 256 -29.03 -8.45 21.69
CA MET A 256 -27.65 -8.03 21.39
C MET A 256 -26.69 -9.09 21.93
N GLY A 257 -25.58 -9.35 21.25
CA GLY A 257 -24.61 -10.35 21.71
C GLY A 257 -23.89 -9.91 22.99
N ILE A 258 -23.02 -8.91 22.87
CA ILE A 258 -22.28 -8.32 23.98
C ILE A 258 -22.46 -6.81 24.01
N ARG A 259 -22.75 -6.26 25.19
CA ARG A 259 -22.80 -4.81 25.41
C ARG A 259 -21.77 -4.39 26.45
N VAL A 260 -20.96 -3.39 26.13
CA VAL A 260 -19.96 -2.83 27.05
C VAL A 260 -20.18 -1.33 27.24
N GLY A 261 -20.37 -0.91 28.49
CA GLY A 261 -20.61 0.50 28.84
C GLY A 261 -20.13 0.91 30.25
N GLY A 262 -20.18 2.21 30.52
CA GLY A 262 -19.72 2.82 31.79
C GLY A 262 -18.23 3.16 31.79
N ASP A 263 -17.75 3.73 32.90
CA ASP A 263 -16.35 4.10 33.11
C ASP A 263 -15.65 3.03 33.96
N GLY A 264 -14.62 2.36 33.43
CA GLY A 264 -13.72 1.51 34.22
C GLY A 264 -12.94 0.46 33.42
N PRO A 265 -12.28 -0.51 34.09
CA PRO A 265 -11.34 -1.46 33.46
C PRO A 265 -12.01 -2.37 32.42
N LEU A 266 -11.21 -2.93 31.50
CA LEU A 266 -11.68 -3.40 30.20
C LEU A 266 -11.73 -4.92 30.03
N PRO A 267 -12.79 -5.44 29.37
CA PRO A 267 -12.89 -6.87 29.12
C PRO A 267 -11.82 -7.36 28.13
N ASN A 268 -11.41 -8.62 28.27
CA ASN A 268 -10.69 -9.35 27.24
C ASN A 268 -11.67 -10.26 26.51
N ILE A 269 -11.87 -10.03 25.20
CA ILE A 269 -12.87 -10.74 24.39
C ILE A 269 -12.15 -11.39 23.21
N SER A 270 -11.91 -12.69 23.34
CA SER A 270 -11.14 -13.44 22.34
C SER A 270 -11.69 -14.83 22.03
N ASP A 271 -11.49 -15.28 20.80
CA ASP A 271 -11.83 -16.64 20.36
C ASP A 271 -13.32 -16.99 20.47
N ASN A 272 -14.23 -16.01 20.46
CA ASN A 272 -15.67 -16.25 20.62
C ASN A 272 -16.41 -16.35 19.28
N THR A 273 -17.57 -17.01 19.27
CA THR A 273 -18.52 -16.98 18.15
C THR A 273 -19.78 -16.23 18.57
N ILE A 274 -20.08 -15.12 17.90
CA ILE A 274 -21.26 -14.30 18.15
C ILE A 274 -22.13 -14.29 16.90
N SER A 275 -23.37 -14.77 17.01
CA SER A 275 -24.20 -14.93 15.82
C SER A 275 -25.70 -14.79 16.00
N ASN A 276 -26.41 -14.50 14.91
CA ASN A 276 -27.88 -14.46 14.87
C ASN A 276 -28.49 -13.49 15.89
N CYS A 277 -27.76 -12.47 16.35
CA CYS A 277 -28.32 -11.49 17.27
C CYS A 277 -29.24 -10.52 16.50
N VAL A 278 -30.29 -10.00 17.16
CA VAL A 278 -31.29 -9.13 16.52
C VAL A 278 -30.69 -7.80 16.05
N THR A 279 -29.74 -7.25 16.82
CA THR A 279 -29.07 -5.97 16.53
C THR A 279 -27.58 -6.17 16.27
N TYR A 280 -26.71 -5.64 17.12
CA TYR A 280 -25.26 -5.78 17.01
C TYR A 280 -24.81 -7.14 17.57
N GLY A 281 -23.76 -7.70 16.98
CA GLY A 281 -22.98 -8.73 17.65
C GLY A 281 -22.35 -8.17 18.93
N MET A 282 -21.77 -6.97 18.83
CA MET A 282 -21.22 -6.24 19.97
C MET A 282 -21.40 -4.73 19.84
N GLU A 283 -21.68 -4.05 20.96
CA GLU A 283 -21.70 -2.59 21.06
C GLU A 283 -20.84 -2.08 22.23
N PHE A 284 -19.95 -1.13 21.94
CA PHE A 284 -19.27 -0.30 22.92
C PHE A 284 -19.88 1.10 22.95
N SER A 285 -20.38 1.52 24.10
CA SER A 285 -21.04 2.83 24.23
C SER A 285 -20.10 3.98 24.66
N ASN A 286 -18.90 3.71 25.18
CA ASN A 286 -17.94 4.72 25.66
C ASN A 286 -16.49 4.41 25.21
N ALA A 287 -15.64 5.44 25.16
CA ALA A 287 -14.21 5.34 24.85
C ALA A 287 -13.40 4.89 26.09
N LEU A 288 -12.70 3.75 26.02
CA LEU A 288 -11.95 3.20 27.14
C LEU A 288 -10.61 2.57 26.68
N PRO A 289 -9.46 2.87 27.34
CA PRO A 289 -8.12 2.45 26.94
C PRO A 289 -7.70 1.03 27.40
N GLY A 290 -7.36 0.11 26.49
CA GLY A 290 -6.67 -1.17 26.82
C GLY A 290 -7.50 -2.47 26.76
N CYS A 291 -8.57 -2.51 25.97
CA CYS A 291 -9.36 -3.73 25.72
C CYS A 291 -8.58 -4.66 24.75
N THR A 292 -9.00 -5.92 24.63
CA THR A 292 -8.57 -6.78 23.52
C THR A 292 -9.79 -7.42 22.89
N ILE A 293 -9.97 -7.21 21.59
CA ILE A 293 -11.02 -7.83 20.78
C ILE A 293 -10.32 -8.56 19.65
N ALA A 294 -10.10 -9.87 19.76
CA ALA A 294 -9.28 -10.62 18.80
C ALA A 294 -9.85 -12.00 18.48
N ASN A 295 -9.63 -12.50 17.27
CA ASN A 295 -10.00 -13.86 16.86
C ASN A 295 -11.48 -14.24 17.06
N ASN A 296 -12.40 -13.27 17.07
CA ASN A 296 -13.83 -13.55 17.21
C ASN A 296 -14.48 -13.75 15.83
N VAL A 297 -15.55 -14.54 15.79
CA VAL A 297 -16.35 -14.85 14.60
C VAL A 297 -17.74 -14.24 14.73
N TRP A 298 -18.13 -13.37 13.80
CA TRP A 298 -19.35 -12.56 13.86
C TRP A 298 -20.29 -12.86 12.68
N ASN A 299 -21.33 -13.67 12.87
CA ASN A 299 -22.16 -14.13 11.75
C ASN A 299 -23.64 -13.79 11.90
N ASN A 300 -24.28 -13.36 10.82
CA ASN A 300 -25.74 -13.23 10.74
C ASN A 300 -26.38 -12.33 11.82
N ASN A 301 -25.67 -11.32 12.33
CA ASN A 301 -26.25 -10.34 13.26
C ASN A 301 -27.05 -9.29 12.48
N GLY A 302 -28.18 -8.84 13.02
CA GLY A 302 -29.15 -8.04 12.27
C GLY A 302 -28.64 -6.68 11.82
N TRP A 303 -27.68 -6.09 12.52
CA TRP A 303 -27.01 -4.83 12.16
C TRP A 303 -25.53 -5.08 11.83
N TYR A 304 -24.61 -4.56 12.64
CA TYR A 304 -23.16 -4.72 12.41
C TYR A 304 -22.60 -5.83 13.33
N PRO A 305 -21.52 -6.50 12.92
CA PRO A 305 -20.77 -7.39 13.81
C PRO A 305 -20.33 -6.66 15.08
N ILE A 306 -19.75 -5.46 14.92
CA ILE A 306 -19.20 -4.66 16.01
C ILE A 306 -19.55 -3.17 15.79
N ARG A 307 -19.91 -2.47 16.86
CA ARG A 307 -20.02 -1.00 16.93
C ARG A 307 -19.11 -0.43 18.02
N VAL A 308 -18.23 0.50 17.66
CA VAL A 308 -17.22 1.12 18.53
C VAL A 308 -17.10 2.63 18.30
N THR A 309 -16.44 3.34 19.22
CA THR A 309 -15.97 4.71 19.02
C THR A 309 -14.64 4.74 18.25
N ALA A 310 -14.25 5.91 17.74
CA ALA A 310 -12.96 6.09 17.06
C ALA A 310 -11.77 5.64 17.94
N TYR A 311 -11.82 5.90 19.25
CA TYR A 311 -10.76 5.46 20.14
C TYR A 311 -10.79 3.95 20.39
N THR A 312 -11.98 3.36 20.60
CA THR A 312 -12.09 1.93 20.93
C THR A 312 -11.77 1.01 19.76
N ALA A 313 -11.83 1.51 18.53
CA ALA A 313 -11.31 0.80 17.36
C ALA A 313 -9.81 0.44 17.49
N SER A 314 -9.04 1.13 18.33
CA SER A 314 -7.62 0.84 18.60
C SER A 314 -7.35 -0.46 19.33
N PHE A 315 -8.39 -1.14 19.82
CA PHE A 315 -8.26 -2.37 20.61
C PHE A 315 -8.67 -3.63 19.83
N LEU A 316 -8.90 -3.48 18.53
CA LEU A 316 -9.11 -4.57 17.59
C LEU A 316 -7.76 -5.29 17.36
N GLY A 317 -7.66 -6.54 17.82
CA GLY A 317 -6.41 -7.28 17.97
C GLY A 317 -6.09 -8.25 16.83
N GLY A 318 -6.73 -8.11 15.68
CA GLY A 318 -6.52 -8.99 14.53
C GLY A 318 -7.32 -10.30 14.61
N GLY A 319 -7.55 -10.90 13.45
CA GLY A 319 -8.20 -12.21 13.33
C GLY A 319 -9.72 -12.20 13.53
N ASN A 320 -10.36 -11.04 13.68
CA ASN A 320 -11.81 -10.97 13.70
C ASN A 320 -12.36 -11.23 12.29
N THR A 321 -13.34 -12.12 12.18
CA THR A 321 -13.91 -12.54 10.89
C THR A 321 -15.41 -12.70 10.99
N GLY A 322 -16.10 -12.79 9.86
CA GLY A 322 -17.53 -13.03 9.87
C GLY A 322 -18.19 -12.62 8.57
N SER A 323 -19.46 -12.97 8.44
CA SER A 323 -20.26 -12.68 7.25
C SER A 323 -21.76 -12.77 7.51
N GLY A 324 -22.54 -12.19 6.59
CA GLY A 324 -23.99 -12.27 6.61
C GLY A 324 -24.64 -11.38 7.66
N ASN A 325 -23.87 -10.47 8.27
CA ASN A 325 -24.45 -9.43 9.12
C ASN A 325 -25.24 -8.44 8.26
N GLY A 326 -26.11 -7.64 8.88
CA GLY A 326 -26.84 -6.56 8.20
C GLY A 326 -25.91 -5.67 7.38
N THR A 327 -24.75 -5.32 7.96
CA THR A 327 -23.59 -4.80 7.24
C THR A 327 -22.32 -5.49 7.76
N ASP A 328 -21.54 -6.10 6.87
CA ASP A 328 -20.25 -6.73 7.20
C ASP A 328 -19.13 -5.68 7.32
N ALA A 329 -19.27 -4.77 8.29
CA ALA A 329 -18.33 -3.69 8.59
C ALA A 329 -18.27 -3.40 10.11
N ILE A 330 -17.20 -2.72 10.55
CA ILE A 330 -17.12 -2.16 11.91
C ILE A 330 -17.77 -0.78 11.90
N SER A 331 -18.85 -0.61 12.66
CA SER A 331 -19.53 0.68 12.77
C SER A 331 -18.79 1.62 13.73
N ILE A 332 -18.45 2.82 13.27
CA ILE A 332 -17.85 3.89 14.09
C ILE A 332 -18.91 4.92 14.47
N SER A 333 -19.12 5.15 15.77
CA SER A 333 -20.24 5.98 16.26
C SER A 333 -19.87 7.25 17.03
N GLY A 334 -18.59 7.57 17.21
CA GLY A 334 -18.16 8.78 17.94
C GLY A 334 -16.69 9.12 17.70
N GLY A 335 -16.39 10.42 17.64
CA GLY A 335 -15.08 10.96 17.29
C GLY A 335 -14.08 11.06 18.44
N LEU A 336 -13.02 11.84 18.22
CA LEU A 336 -12.03 12.24 19.22
C LEU A 336 -12.26 13.71 19.59
N ASP A 337 -13.49 14.03 20.00
CA ASP A 337 -14.02 15.39 20.13
C ASP A 337 -14.31 15.81 21.58
N TYR A 338 -13.61 15.20 22.54
CA TYR A 338 -13.69 15.53 23.97
C TYR A 338 -12.34 16.01 24.53
N PHE A 339 -12.37 16.70 25.67
CA PHE A 339 -11.17 17.22 26.33
C PHE A 339 -10.20 16.09 26.70
N GLY A 340 -8.95 16.23 26.25
CA GLY A 340 -7.91 15.22 26.53
C GLY A 340 -8.13 13.89 25.81
N ALA A 341 -8.87 13.88 24.69
CA ALA A 341 -8.96 12.67 23.86
C ALA A 341 -7.56 12.17 23.46
N PRO A 342 -7.27 10.87 23.64
CA PRO A 342 -6.00 10.26 23.29
C PRO A 342 -5.89 9.97 21.79
N ASP A 343 -4.69 9.64 21.35
CA ASP A 343 -4.44 9.15 19.98
C ASP A 343 -5.16 7.81 19.76
N ALA A 344 -5.64 7.58 18.55
CA ALA A 344 -6.29 6.35 18.13
C ALA A 344 -5.54 5.72 16.96
N THR A 345 -5.53 4.39 16.87
CA THR A 345 -4.97 3.64 15.74
C THR A 345 -6.03 2.69 15.20
N TRP A 346 -6.32 2.70 13.91
CA TRP A 346 -7.30 1.81 13.29
C TRP A 346 -6.57 0.68 12.55
N PRO A 347 -6.52 -0.54 13.12
CA PRO A 347 -5.79 -1.66 12.53
C PRO A 347 -6.59 -2.37 11.43
N LYS A 348 -5.91 -2.98 10.45
CA LYS A 348 -6.62 -3.80 9.45
C LYS A 348 -7.05 -5.14 10.08
N ASP A 349 -8.33 -5.26 10.43
CA ASP A 349 -8.85 -6.41 11.18
C ASP A 349 -10.12 -7.04 10.56
N GLY A 350 -9.93 -7.72 9.42
CA GLY A 350 -10.93 -8.59 8.75
C GLY A 350 -12.13 -7.87 8.10
N PHE A 351 -12.66 -6.84 8.74
CA PHE A 351 -13.75 -6.00 8.25
C PHE A 351 -13.23 -4.66 7.75
N ASP A 352 -14.09 -3.93 7.05
CA ASP A 352 -13.89 -2.52 6.72
C ASP A 352 -14.53 -1.64 7.80
N TYR A 353 -14.11 -0.38 7.90
CA TYR A 353 -14.74 0.59 8.80
C TYR A 353 -15.88 1.31 8.10
N GLU A 354 -16.97 1.57 8.82
CA GLU A 354 -18.08 2.36 8.31
C GLU A 354 -18.47 3.47 9.30
N ILE A 355 -18.51 4.70 8.80
CA ILE A 355 -18.86 5.90 9.56
C ILE A 355 -20.23 6.41 9.10
N SER A 356 -21.11 6.63 10.07
CA SER A 356 -22.40 7.29 9.85
C SER A 356 -22.34 8.72 10.38
N GLY A 357 -22.41 9.71 9.48
CA GLY A 357 -22.30 11.12 9.85
C GLY A 357 -20.86 11.65 9.85
N PHE A 358 -20.65 12.78 10.52
CA PHE A 358 -19.34 13.42 10.62
C PHE A 358 -18.59 12.95 11.86
N LEU A 359 -17.32 12.59 11.67
CA LEU A 359 -16.41 12.24 12.75
C LEU A 359 -15.43 13.40 12.97
N ASN A 360 -15.53 14.04 14.13
CA ASN A 360 -14.66 15.14 14.53
C ASN A 360 -13.42 14.61 15.25
N ILE A 361 -12.24 15.10 14.85
CA ILE A 361 -10.96 14.73 15.43
C ILE A 361 -10.28 15.97 16.00
N GLY A 362 -9.96 15.94 17.30
CA GLY A 362 -9.22 17.00 17.97
C GLY A 362 -9.99 18.29 18.20
N LEU A 363 -11.32 18.23 18.41
CA LEU A 363 -12.11 19.43 18.70
C LEU A 363 -11.64 20.16 19.98
N TYR A 364 -11.21 19.39 20.99
CA TYR A 364 -10.70 19.89 22.27
C TYR A 364 -9.36 19.23 22.69
N SER A 365 -8.64 18.61 21.74
CA SER A 365 -7.34 17.95 21.97
C SER A 365 -6.48 17.96 20.70
N THR A 366 -5.21 17.59 20.81
CA THR A 366 -4.29 17.41 19.67
C THR A 366 -4.18 15.93 19.26
N ALA A 367 -5.26 15.17 19.41
CA ALA A 367 -5.26 13.74 19.16
C ALA A 367 -4.95 13.41 17.70
N THR A 368 -4.13 12.39 17.50
CA THR A 368 -3.81 11.83 16.17
C THR A 368 -4.67 10.61 15.91
N LEU A 369 -5.30 10.57 14.74
CA LEU A 369 -5.93 9.37 14.20
C LEU A 369 -4.95 8.71 13.23
N THR A 370 -4.42 7.56 13.62
CA THR A 370 -3.58 6.70 12.78
C THR A 370 -4.44 5.64 12.10
N ILE A 371 -4.27 5.41 10.80
CA ILE A 371 -4.96 4.35 10.06
C ILE A 371 -3.92 3.45 9.40
N GLU A 372 -3.99 2.14 9.64
CA GLU A 372 -2.99 1.20 9.15
C GLU A 372 -3.15 0.87 7.65
N PRO A 373 -2.06 0.50 6.94
CA PRO A 373 -2.11 0.08 5.53
C PRO A 373 -3.16 -0.98 5.22
N GLY A 374 -3.87 -0.81 4.10
CA GLY A 374 -4.91 -1.75 3.62
C GLY A 374 -6.27 -1.59 4.30
N CYS A 375 -6.44 -0.62 5.20
CA CYS A 375 -7.75 -0.26 5.73
C CYS A 375 -8.65 0.35 4.65
N VAL A 376 -9.94 0.01 4.70
CA VAL A 376 -10.99 0.65 3.90
C VAL A 376 -11.94 1.33 4.87
N VAL A 377 -12.16 2.63 4.68
CA VAL A 377 -13.04 3.47 5.48
C VAL A 377 -14.18 3.95 4.58
N LYS A 378 -15.40 3.52 4.92
CA LYS A 378 -16.63 3.75 4.17
C LYS A 378 -17.49 4.79 4.86
N PHE A 379 -18.14 5.65 4.08
CA PHE A 379 -18.98 6.73 4.60
C PHE A 379 -20.41 6.67 4.06
N ASN A 380 -21.39 6.78 4.97
CA ASN A 380 -22.79 7.00 4.65
C ASN A 380 -23.08 8.49 4.36
N SER A 381 -24.00 8.78 3.45
CA SER A 381 -24.40 10.16 3.14
C SER A 381 -25.39 10.74 4.16
N PRO A 382 -25.20 11.99 4.66
CA PRO A 382 -23.98 12.79 4.59
C PRO A 382 -22.99 12.37 5.70
N GLY A 383 -21.74 12.12 5.36
CA GLY A 383 -20.72 11.71 6.33
C GLY A 383 -19.30 12.06 5.86
N GLY A 384 -18.36 12.18 6.79
CA GLY A 384 -17.00 12.61 6.48
C GLY A 384 -16.12 12.75 7.71
N LEU A 385 -14.84 13.10 7.48
CA LEU A 385 -13.85 13.35 8.53
C LEU A 385 -13.60 14.86 8.66
N ILE A 386 -13.57 15.37 9.88
CA ILE A 386 -13.23 16.77 10.16
C ILE A 386 -12.14 16.81 11.23
N PHE A 387 -10.97 17.32 10.84
CA PHE A 387 -9.84 17.56 11.72
C PHE A 387 -9.86 19.02 12.20
N HIS A 388 -9.83 19.19 13.52
CA HIS A 388 -9.74 20.49 14.20
C HIS A 388 -8.30 20.71 14.65
N LYS A 389 -7.94 20.48 15.92
CA LYS A 389 -6.55 20.55 16.41
C LYS A 389 -5.79 19.23 16.32
N GLY A 390 -6.48 18.18 15.87
CA GLY A 390 -5.90 16.85 15.72
C GLY A 390 -5.12 16.68 14.42
N ALA A 391 -4.65 15.47 14.19
CA ALA A 391 -3.90 15.09 12.98
C ALA A 391 -4.39 13.77 12.38
N LEU A 392 -4.21 13.60 11.08
CA LEU A 392 -4.38 12.32 10.37
C LEU A 392 -3.02 11.73 10.04
N ASN A 393 -2.74 10.53 10.54
CA ASN A 393 -1.56 9.77 10.20
C ASN A 393 -1.95 8.55 9.35
N ALA A 394 -1.93 8.70 8.02
CA ALA A 394 -2.35 7.66 7.08
C ALA A 394 -1.22 7.32 6.10
N HIS A 395 -0.33 6.39 6.51
CA HIS A 395 0.72 5.83 5.66
C HIS A 395 0.28 4.48 5.09
N GLY A 396 -0.34 4.48 3.91
CA GLY A 396 -0.54 3.27 3.12
C GLY A 396 0.74 2.80 2.44
N THR A 397 0.66 1.73 1.66
CA THR A 397 1.71 1.33 0.72
C THR A 397 1.12 1.09 -0.66
N SER A 398 1.96 1.03 -1.70
CA SER A 398 1.53 0.69 -3.07
C SER A 398 0.73 -0.63 -3.13
N ASP A 399 1.13 -1.63 -2.34
CA ASP A 399 0.47 -2.94 -2.29
C ASP A 399 -0.78 -2.96 -1.39
N LYS A 400 -0.84 -2.05 -0.41
CA LYS A 400 -1.91 -1.97 0.60
C LYS A 400 -2.33 -0.51 0.83
N PRO A 401 -2.98 0.11 -0.17
CA PRO A 401 -3.44 1.48 -0.03
C PRO A 401 -4.52 1.60 1.05
N ILE A 402 -4.58 2.75 1.70
CA ILE A 402 -5.70 3.11 2.59
C ILE A 402 -6.79 3.72 1.72
N THR A 403 -8.01 3.19 1.76
CA THR A 403 -9.11 3.64 0.88
C THR A 403 -10.20 4.35 1.67
N PHE A 404 -10.52 5.59 1.29
CA PHE A 404 -11.66 6.37 1.77
C PHE A 404 -12.71 6.45 0.67
N THR A 405 -13.89 5.88 0.89
CA THR A 405 -14.91 5.69 -0.16
C THR A 405 -16.33 5.67 0.39
N SER A 406 -17.33 5.57 -0.49
CA SER A 406 -18.73 5.44 -0.07
C SER A 406 -19.06 4.04 0.45
N SER A 407 -19.98 3.95 1.41
CA SER A 407 -20.63 2.70 1.83
C SER A 407 -21.70 2.19 0.85
N ALA A 408 -22.09 2.99 -0.15
CA ALA A 408 -23.12 2.60 -1.11
C ALA A 408 -22.70 1.36 -1.92
N ALA A 409 -23.66 0.45 -2.16
CA ALA A 409 -23.41 -0.76 -2.95
C ALA A 409 -22.94 -0.45 -4.40
N THR A 410 -23.36 0.70 -4.94
CA THR A 410 -22.89 1.26 -6.21
C THR A 410 -22.49 2.72 -5.98
N PRO A 411 -21.23 2.99 -5.61
CA PRO A 411 -20.77 4.34 -5.31
C PRO A 411 -20.93 5.29 -6.52
N VAL A 412 -21.41 6.49 -6.26
CA VAL A 412 -21.42 7.59 -7.23
C VAL A 412 -20.80 8.85 -6.61
N PRO A 413 -20.22 9.76 -7.42
CA PRO A 413 -19.66 11.02 -6.92
C PRO A 413 -20.65 11.77 -6.02
N GLY A 414 -20.18 12.31 -4.90
CA GLY A 414 -21.00 13.05 -3.94
C GLY A 414 -21.75 12.20 -2.90
N ASN A 415 -21.43 10.90 -2.77
CA ASN A 415 -22.07 10.01 -1.79
C ASN A 415 -21.60 10.22 -0.36
N TRP A 416 -20.55 10.99 -0.14
CA TRP A 416 -20.09 11.41 1.18
C TRP A 416 -19.38 12.75 1.09
N SER A 417 -19.19 13.46 2.20
CA SER A 417 -18.77 14.85 2.19
C SER A 417 -17.30 15.07 1.88
N GLY A 418 -16.42 14.15 2.29
CA GLY A 418 -14.97 14.30 2.14
C GLY A 418 -14.18 14.27 3.44
N ILE A 419 -12.88 14.55 3.31
CA ILE A 419 -11.94 14.77 4.41
C ILE A 419 -11.65 16.26 4.51
N THR A 420 -11.86 16.86 5.68
CA THR A 420 -11.64 18.28 5.92
C THR A 420 -10.57 18.48 7.00
N PHE A 421 -9.51 19.20 6.65
CA PHE A 421 -8.52 19.75 7.56
C PHE A 421 -8.87 21.22 7.82
N GLY A 422 -9.30 21.53 9.05
CA GLY A 422 -9.65 22.87 9.48
C GLY A 422 -8.44 23.73 9.88
N PRO A 423 -8.64 25.03 10.18
CA PRO A 423 -7.57 26.02 10.39
C PRO A 423 -6.59 25.73 11.53
N ASP A 424 -7.00 24.94 12.52
CA ASP A 424 -6.17 24.62 13.68
C ASP A 424 -5.46 23.26 13.55
N THR A 425 -5.53 22.60 12.37
CA THR A 425 -5.01 21.23 12.17
C THR A 425 -3.53 21.16 12.49
N TYR A 426 -3.10 20.08 13.14
CA TYR A 426 -1.69 19.85 13.39
C TYR A 426 -1.00 19.33 12.12
N ASP A 427 -0.58 20.27 11.27
CA ASP A 427 -0.01 20.01 9.94
C ASP A 427 1.19 19.06 9.97
N ALA A 428 2.13 19.26 10.90
CA ALA A 428 3.36 18.46 10.97
C ALA A 428 3.10 16.97 11.30
N GLY A 429 1.94 16.66 11.89
CA GLY A 429 1.50 15.28 12.13
C GLY A 429 0.50 14.76 11.09
N THR A 430 0.10 15.58 10.11
CA THR A 430 -0.94 15.26 9.14
C THR A 430 -0.34 14.82 7.81
N ILE A 431 -0.33 13.52 7.57
CA ILE A 431 0.26 12.87 6.41
C ILE A 431 -0.75 11.92 5.77
N MET A 432 -0.89 12.03 4.46
CA MET A 432 -1.59 11.08 3.60
C MET A 432 -0.61 10.55 2.57
N GLU A 433 -0.32 9.26 2.66
CA GLU A 433 0.60 8.56 1.77
C GLU A 433 -0.03 7.27 1.25
N HIS A 434 0.01 7.03 -0.06
CA HIS A 434 -0.62 5.86 -0.69
C HIS A 434 -2.11 5.69 -0.31
N CYS A 435 -2.82 6.81 -0.18
CA CYS A 435 -4.26 6.82 0.09
C CYS A 435 -5.06 6.90 -1.21
N ILE A 436 -6.23 6.27 -1.24
CA ILE A 436 -7.24 6.42 -2.30
C ILE A 436 -8.42 7.19 -1.71
N VAL A 437 -8.83 8.29 -2.33
CA VAL A 437 -10.00 9.09 -1.92
C VAL A 437 -10.95 9.21 -3.11
N GLU A 438 -12.15 8.62 -2.98
CA GLU A 438 -13.09 8.55 -4.10
C GLU A 438 -14.57 8.67 -3.72
N TYR A 439 -15.39 9.13 -4.68
CA TYR A 439 -16.85 9.28 -4.58
C TYR A 439 -17.35 10.30 -3.53
N ALA A 440 -16.48 11.20 -3.07
CA ALA A 440 -16.85 12.30 -2.18
C ALA A 440 -17.51 13.47 -2.95
N THR A 441 -18.11 14.41 -2.23
CA THR A 441 -18.49 15.71 -2.76
C THR A 441 -17.22 16.53 -3.02
N MET A 442 -16.36 16.68 -2.02
CA MET A 442 -15.00 17.21 -2.16
C MET A 442 -14.06 16.15 -1.58
N GLY A 443 -13.06 15.68 -2.32
CA GLY A 443 -12.19 14.59 -1.82
C GLY A 443 -11.46 15.00 -0.55
N ILE A 444 -10.61 16.02 -0.66
CA ILE A 444 -9.79 16.57 0.42
C ILE A 444 -9.99 18.09 0.46
N THR A 445 -10.21 18.65 1.65
CA THR A 445 -10.40 20.09 1.88
C THR A 445 -9.36 20.57 2.88
N CYS A 446 -8.51 21.52 2.49
CA CYS A 446 -7.50 22.16 3.32
C CYS A 446 -7.89 23.63 3.58
N GLN A 447 -8.35 23.94 4.80
CA GLN A 447 -8.75 25.27 5.21
C GLN A 447 -7.70 25.88 6.14
N ASP A 448 -6.80 26.72 5.63
CA ASP A 448 -5.65 27.23 6.39
C ASP A 448 -4.81 26.10 7.04
N ALA A 449 -4.76 24.96 6.36
CA ALA A 449 -4.07 23.74 6.77
C ALA A 449 -3.16 23.26 5.65
N SER A 450 -2.00 22.71 6.00
CA SER A 450 -0.92 22.36 5.07
C SER A 450 -0.45 20.92 5.24
N PRO A 451 -1.33 19.91 5.08
CA PRO A 451 -0.94 18.50 5.17
C PRO A 451 0.02 18.10 4.04
N ALA A 452 0.77 17.02 4.27
CA ALA A 452 1.53 16.33 3.24
C ALA A 452 0.65 15.26 2.56
N ILE A 453 0.45 15.39 1.24
CA ILE A 453 -0.35 14.49 0.41
C ILE A 453 0.58 13.93 -0.68
N GLN A 454 1.02 12.69 -0.51
CA GLN A 454 2.01 12.06 -1.39
C GLN A 454 1.57 10.68 -1.87
N HIS A 455 1.92 10.29 -3.09
CA HIS A 455 1.60 8.96 -3.65
C HIS A 455 0.10 8.57 -3.59
N CYS A 456 -0.80 9.55 -3.49
CA CYS A 456 -2.22 9.32 -3.31
C CYS A 456 -2.94 9.23 -4.66
N THR A 457 -4.13 8.64 -4.68
CA THR A 457 -5.07 8.70 -5.80
C THR A 457 -6.36 9.38 -5.37
N VAL A 458 -6.68 10.53 -5.96
CA VAL A 458 -7.90 11.30 -5.66
C VAL A 458 -8.75 11.34 -6.92
N ARG A 459 -9.89 10.64 -6.90
CA ARG A 459 -10.68 10.42 -8.12
C ARG A 459 -12.19 10.31 -7.94
N ASN A 460 -12.94 10.50 -9.02
CA ASN A 460 -14.40 10.31 -9.04
C ASN A 460 -15.15 11.15 -7.99
N ASN A 461 -14.67 12.34 -7.66
CA ASN A 461 -15.33 13.24 -6.71
C ASN A 461 -16.20 14.30 -7.44
N ASP A 462 -17.35 14.63 -6.88
CA ASP A 462 -18.41 15.39 -7.57
C ASP A 462 -18.07 16.88 -7.80
N THR A 463 -17.52 17.56 -6.79
CA THR A 463 -17.16 18.98 -6.89
C THR A 463 -15.68 19.16 -7.17
N GLY A 464 -14.79 18.53 -6.41
CA GLY A 464 -13.34 18.62 -6.66
C GLY A 464 -12.58 17.51 -5.95
N GLY A 465 -11.38 17.20 -6.47
CA GLY A 465 -10.46 16.27 -5.84
C GLY A 465 -9.88 16.88 -4.56
N ILE A 466 -9.19 18.01 -4.71
CA ILE A 466 -8.56 18.74 -3.59
C ILE A 466 -9.01 20.20 -3.61
N TYR A 467 -9.41 20.73 -2.46
CA TYR A 467 -9.73 22.15 -2.27
C TYR A 467 -8.77 22.81 -1.27
N THR A 468 -8.28 24.00 -1.59
CA THR A 468 -7.40 24.79 -0.71
C THR A 468 -7.91 26.23 -0.55
N SER A 469 -7.95 26.77 0.67
CA SER A 469 -8.31 28.19 0.93
C SER A 469 -7.15 29.01 1.47
N VAL A 470 -7.33 30.33 1.56
CA VAL A 470 -6.42 31.30 2.21
C VAL A 470 -5.65 30.70 3.38
N GLY A 471 -4.33 30.85 3.34
CA GLY A 471 -3.38 30.39 4.36
C GLY A 471 -2.90 28.95 4.20
N ALA A 472 -3.63 28.10 3.46
CA ALA A 472 -3.21 26.73 3.19
C ALA A 472 -2.01 26.67 2.21
N ALA A 473 -1.05 25.80 2.52
CA ALA A 473 0.10 25.49 1.66
C ALA A 473 0.43 23.98 1.67
N PRO A 474 -0.53 23.08 1.35
CA PRO A 474 -0.26 21.65 1.34
C PRO A 474 0.77 21.28 0.27
N SER A 475 1.59 20.27 0.58
CA SER A 475 2.46 19.61 -0.38
C SER A 475 1.70 18.47 -1.05
N ILE A 476 1.55 18.52 -2.36
CA ILE A 476 0.82 17.54 -3.16
C ILE A 476 1.79 16.97 -4.19
N THR A 477 2.33 15.78 -3.91
CA THR A 477 3.40 15.21 -4.75
C THR A 477 3.14 13.78 -5.16
N PHE A 478 3.71 13.37 -6.30
CA PHE A 478 3.74 11.96 -6.72
C PHE A 478 2.36 11.27 -6.82
N SER A 479 1.29 12.06 -6.99
CA SER A 479 -0.10 11.62 -6.80
C SER A 479 -0.88 11.59 -8.12
N ASN A 480 -1.94 10.79 -8.18
CA ASN A 480 -2.90 10.74 -9.30
C ASN A 480 -4.16 11.53 -8.93
N ILE A 481 -4.44 12.60 -9.66
CA ILE A 481 -5.61 13.47 -9.47
C ILE A 481 -6.43 13.41 -10.74
N GLN A 482 -7.46 12.56 -10.75
CA GLN A 482 -8.12 12.18 -12.00
C GLN A 482 -9.63 12.03 -11.90
N ASP A 483 -10.34 12.18 -13.01
CA ASP A 483 -11.77 11.89 -13.09
C ASP A 483 -12.64 12.64 -12.05
N ASN A 484 -12.17 13.81 -11.58
CA ASN A 484 -12.96 14.70 -10.73
C ASN A 484 -13.57 15.82 -11.58
N LYS A 485 -14.49 16.59 -11.01
CA LYS A 485 -14.98 17.79 -11.71
C LYS A 485 -13.92 18.90 -11.81
N TYR A 486 -13.20 19.15 -10.73
CA TYR A 486 -11.94 19.89 -10.70
C TYR A 486 -10.88 19.01 -10.05
N GLY A 487 -9.66 18.94 -10.59
CA GLY A 487 -8.58 18.20 -9.95
C GLY A 487 -8.17 18.87 -8.63
N VAL A 488 -7.62 20.08 -8.74
CA VAL A 488 -7.34 20.97 -7.61
C VAL A 488 -8.08 22.29 -7.78
N LEU A 489 -8.85 22.69 -6.76
CA LEU A 489 -9.56 23.95 -6.67
C LEU A 489 -8.95 24.81 -5.56
N SER A 490 -8.28 25.90 -5.90
CA SER A 490 -7.61 26.78 -4.94
C SER A 490 -8.23 28.17 -4.90
N ASN A 491 -8.31 28.76 -3.71
CA ASN A 491 -8.81 30.12 -3.49
C ASN A 491 -7.84 30.91 -2.60
N ASP A 492 -6.97 31.71 -3.25
CA ASP A 492 -5.92 32.54 -2.60
C ASP A 492 -5.01 31.74 -1.63
N ALA A 493 -4.72 30.49 -1.97
CA ALA A 493 -3.84 29.58 -1.24
C ALA A 493 -2.52 29.34 -2.00
N ASN A 494 -1.53 28.68 -1.37
CA ASN A 494 -0.22 28.41 -1.97
C ASN A 494 0.15 26.90 -1.95
N PRO A 495 -0.67 26.00 -2.52
CA PRO A 495 -0.30 24.59 -2.61
C PRO A 495 0.92 24.42 -3.53
N VAL A 496 1.78 23.46 -3.20
CA VAL A 496 2.88 23.01 -4.08
C VAL A 496 2.47 21.69 -4.69
N ILE A 497 2.32 21.66 -6.01
CA ILE A 497 1.82 20.49 -6.76
C ILE A 497 2.91 20.04 -7.72
N ASN A 498 3.46 18.85 -7.52
CA ASN A 498 4.68 18.47 -8.23
C ASN A 498 4.75 16.95 -8.48
N HIS A 499 5.21 16.53 -9.67
CA HIS A 499 5.28 15.12 -10.04
C HIS A 499 3.95 14.35 -9.92
N CYS A 500 2.83 15.02 -10.19
CA CYS A 500 1.50 14.40 -10.17
C CYS A 500 0.99 14.08 -11.58
N ASN A 501 0.11 13.08 -11.69
CA ASN A 501 -0.71 12.83 -12.87
C ASN A 501 -2.06 13.50 -12.71
N ILE A 502 -2.33 14.53 -13.52
CA ILE A 502 -3.56 15.30 -13.51
C ILE A 502 -4.29 15.03 -14.82
N THR A 503 -5.32 14.18 -14.80
CA THR A 503 -5.91 13.65 -16.04
C THR A 503 -7.41 13.44 -15.94
N GLY A 504 -8.16 13.77 -16.99
CA GLY A 504 -9.57 13.41 -17.09
C GLY A 504 -10.47 14.21 -16.16
N ASN A 505 -9.99 15.32 -15.59
CA ASN A 505 -10.83 16.19 -14.79
C ASN A 505 -11.75 17.03 -15.68
N LEU A 506 -13.04 17.08 -15.36
CA LEU A 506 -14.08 17.56 -16.28
C LEU A 506 -13.94 19.03 -16.71
N TYR A 507 -13.56 19.92 -15.79
CA TYR A 507 -13.46 21.35 -16.07
C TYR A 507 -12.03 21.88 -16.06
N HIS A 508 -11.30 21.66 -14.97
CA HIS A 508 -9.89 22.03 -14.85
C HIS A 508 -9.14 20.95 -14.10
N GLY A 509 -7.92 20.67 -14.55
CA GLY A 509 -6.92 19.97 -13.73
C GLY A 509 -6.57 20.82 -12.51
N ILE A 510 -6.27 22.10 -12.71
CA ILE A 510 -6.08 23.07 -11.63
C ILE A 510 -6.82 24.37 -11.92
N LEU A 511 -7.72 24.76 -11.00
CA LEU A 511 -8.40 26.04 -11.01
C LEU A 511 -7.96 26.88 -9.82
N ASN A 512 -7.22 27.95 -10.08
CA ASN A 512 -6.96 29.04 -9.15
C ASN A 512 -8.06 30.10 -9.30
N GLN A 513 -8.94 30.21 -8.31
CA GLN A 513 -9.96 31.26 -8.24
C GLN A 513 -9.42 32.56 -7.63
N GLY A 514 -8.28 32.46 -6.93
CA GLY A 514 -7.59 33.59 -6.34
C GLY A 514 -6.98 34.51 -7.40
N SER A 515 -6.69 35.74 -7.00
CA SER A 515 -6.06 36.74 -7.89
C SER A 515 -4.71 37.25 -7.40
N ALA A 516 -4.26 36.79 -6.23
CA ALA A 516 -3.09 37.34 -5.55
C ALA A 516 -1.83 36.45 -5.60
N VAL A 517 -1.98 35.13 -5.74
CA VAL A 517 -0.88 34.16 -5.61
C VAL A 517 -0.92 33.17 -6.78
N ALA A 518 0.22 32.99 -7.45
CA ALA A 518 0.39 31.94 -8.45
C ALA A 518 0.65 30.60 -7.78
N ILE A 519 0.00 29.54 -8.28
CA ILE A 519 0.17 28.18 -7.77
C ILE A 519 1.38 27.55 -8.45
N ASN A 520 2.33 27.01 -7.68
CA ASN A 520 3.41 26.19 -8.23
C ASN A 520 2.86 24.79 -8.58
N ALA A 521 2.77 24.53 -9.89
CA ALA A 521 2.30 23.28 -10.47
C ALA A 521 3.29 22.74 -11.53
N GLU A 522 4.59 22.91 -11.30
CA GLU A 522 5.63 22.43 -12.21
C GLU A 522 5.83 20.91 -12.11
N ASN A 523 6.43 20.33 -13.14
CA ASN A 523 6.78 18.92 -13.28
C ASN A 523 5.59 17.97 -13.08
N ASN A 524 4.39 18.34 -13.53
CA ASN A 524 3.21 17.46 -13.52
C ASN A 524 2.90 16.95 -14.92
N TRP A 525 2.28 15.77 -15.00
CA TRP A 525 1.67 15.25 -16.22
C TRP A 525 0.23 15.72 -16.30
N TRP A 526 -0.17 16.27 -17.44
CA TRP A 526 -1.50 16.88 -17.63
C TRP A 526 -2.45 16.01 -18.46
N GLY A 527 -2.13 14.74 -18.68
CA GLY A 527 -2.91 13.86 -19.57
C GLY A 527 -2.47 13.93 -21.03
N ASP A 528 -1.61 14.89 -21.39
CA ASP A 528 -1.10 15.08 -22.73
C ASP A 528 0.32 15.69 -22.71
N ALA A 529 1.18 15.25 -23.64
CA ALA A 529 2.58 15.70 -23.74
C ALA A 529 2.70 17.18 -24.13
N SER A 530 1.69 17.74 -24.79
CA SER A 530 1.63 19.16 -25.10
C SER A 530 1.39 20.06 -23.87
N GLY A 531 1.09 19.47 -22.71
CA GLY A 531 0.88 20.18 -21.45
C GLY A 531 -0.59 20.54 -21.19
N PRO A 532 -0.86 21.39 -20.19
CA PRO A 532 -2.23 21.74 -19.83
C PRO A 532 -2.89 22.60 -20.91
N SER A 533 -4.21 22.48 -21.05
CA SER A 533 -5.02 23.38 -21.87
C SER A 533 -5.51 24.61 -21.09
N GLY A 534 -6.41 25.41 -21.64
CA GLY A 534 -6.95 26.61 -20.98
C GLY A 534 -5.98 27.79 -21.06
N ALA A 535 -5.37 28.17 -19.94
CA ALA A 535 -4.27 29.14 -19.93
C ALA A 535 -2.91 28.50 -20.29
N GLY A 536 -2.87 27.17 -20.42
CA GLY A 536 -1.72 26.41 -20.90
C GLY A 536 -1.68 26.25 -22.43
N PRO A 537 -0.53 25.83 -23.00
CA PRO A 537 -0.33 25.74 -24.45
C PRO A 537 -0.84 24.44 -25.09
N GLY A 538 -1.27 23.45 -24.31
CA GLY A 538 -1.54 22.08 -24.76
C GLY A 538 -3.01 21.66 -24.80
N THR A 539 -3.22 20.34 -24.89
CA THR A 539 -4.54 19.67 -24.97
C THR A 539 -4.88 18.85 -23.72
N GLY A 540 -4.00 18.80 -22.73
CA GLY A 540 -4.23 18.12 -21.46
C GLY A 540 -5.30 18.83 -20.60
N ASP A 541 -5.46 18.36 -19.37
CA ASP A 541 -6.35 18.94 -18.38
C ASP A 541 -6.09 20.45 -18.22
N SER A 542 -7.18 21.22 -18.23
CA SER A 542 -7.13 22.68 -18.30
C SER A 542 -6.60 23.32 -17.02
N VAL A 543 -5.83 24.41 -17.17
CA VAL A 543 -5.43 25.30 -16.05
C VAL A 543 -6.05 26.68 -16.20
N SER A 544 -6.31 27.34 -15.07
CA SER A 544 -6.63 28.78 -15.05
C SER A 544 -5.38 29.65 -15.17
N GLY A 545 -5.56 30.97 -15.23
CA GLY A 545 -4.45 31.91 -15.01
C GLY A 545 -3.85 31.77 -13.61
N LEU A 546 -2.61 32.26 -13.43
CA LEU A 546 -1.86 32.20 -12.17
C LEU A 546 -1.63 30.74 -11.67
N VAL A 547 -1.30 29.85 -12.61
CA VAL A 547 -0.80 28.50 -12.34
C VAL A 547 0.51 28.38 -13.10
N ASP A 548 1.60 28.16 -12.39
CA ASP A 548 2.93 27.98 -12.95
C ASP A 548 3.11 26.49 -13.25
N TYR A 549 2.90 26.11 -14.51
CA TYR A 549 2.91 24.72 -14.96
C TYR A 549 4.16 24.33 -15.76
N THR A 550 5.14 25.23 -15.89
CA THR A 550 6.35 25.03 -16.71
C THR A 550 7.59 24.87 -15.84
N PRO A 551 8.38 23.79 -16.01
CA PRO A 551 8.19 22.70 -16.98
C PRO A 551 7.01 21.78 -16.61
N TRP A 552 6.48 21.02 -17.57
CA TRP A 552 5.55 19.91 -17.32
C TRP A 552 6.15 18.59 -17.83
N LEU A 553 5.61 17.45 -17.39
CA LEU A 553 6.08 16.13 -17.82
C LEU A 553 5.52 15.77 -19.20
N LEU A 554 6.32 15.09 -20.03
CA LEU A 554 5.93 14.67 -21.38
C LEU A 554 5.31 13.26 -21.42
N SER A 555 5.26 12.58 -20.29
CA SER A 555 4.57 11.30 -20.12
C SER A 555 4.03 11.21 -18.69
N PRO A 556 3.08 10.29 -18.40
CA PRO A 556 2.61 10.07 -17.06
C PRO A 556 3.78 9.83 -16.08
N PHE A 557 3.71 10.49 -14.94
CA PHE A 557 4.57 10.19 -13.80
C PHE A 557 4.30 8.77 -13.31
N THR A 558 5.27 7.86 -13.44
CA THR A 558 5.12 6.45 -13.04
C THR A 558 5.80 6.13 -11.70
N GLY A 559 5.70 7.01 -10.70
CA GLY A 559 6.35 6.86 -9.38
C GLY A 559 6.49 5.41 -8.91
N ASN A 560 7.74 5.03 -8.61
CA ASN A 560 8.28 3.71 -8.27
C ASN A 560 7.61 2.46 -8.89
N SER A 561 7.42 2.44 -10.21
CA SER A 561 7.40 1.18 -10.99
C SER A 561 8.80 0.77 -11.50
N SER A 562 9.83 1.58 -11.24
CA SER A 562 11.15 1.46 -11.86
C SER A 562 12.23 0.80 -10.99
N GLY A 563 11.93 0.44 -9.73
CA GLY A 563 12.92 -0.17 -8.81
C GLY A 563 13.97 0.82 -8.30
N ALA A 564 13.70 2.12 -8.29
CA ALA A 564 14.58 3.12 -7.71
C ALA A 564 14.50 3.08 -6.17
N LEU A 565 15.65 3.04 -5.52
CA LEU A 565 15.80 3.08 -4.07
C LEU A 565 16.10 4.50 -3.56
N SER A 566 16.87 5.27 -4.32
CA SER A 566 17.08 6.70 -4.05
C SER A 566 17.49 7.47 -5.31
N ILE A 567 17.06 8.73 -5.40
CA ILE A 567 17.40 9.65 -6.50
C ILE A 567 17.76 11.00 -5.89
N TYR A 568 19.00 11.47 -6.09
CA TYR A 568 19.47 12.78 -5.63
C TYR A 568 19.86 13.61 -6.85
N THR A 569 19.00 14.53 -7.25
CA THR A 569 19.23 15.38 -8.44
C THR A 569 20.13 16.58 -8.14
N PHE A 570 20.38 16.88 -6.87
CA PHE A 570 21.16 18.03 -6.40
C PHE A 570 20.72 19.40 -6.97
N ASN A 571 19.41 19.57 -7.19
CA ASN A 571 18.82 20.79 -7.75
C ASN A 571 18.30 21.76 -6.68
N GLU A 572 18.45 21.44 -5.39
CA GLU A 572 17.95 22.25 -4.28
C GLU A 572 18.65 23.61 -4.18
N GLY A 573 19.93 23.68 -4.53
CA GLY A 573 20.73 24.91 -4.63
C GLY A 573 21.05 25.61 -3.31
N MET A 574 20.50 25.18 -2.17
CA MET A 574 20.75 25.75 -0.85
C MET A 574 20.44 24.77 0.30
N GLY A 575 20.91 25.10 1.51
CA GLY A 575 20.68 24.29 2.70
C GLY A 575 21.69 23.16 2.91
N THR A 576 21.40 22.26 3.86
CA THR A 576 22.28 21.16 4.28
C THR A 576 21.68 19.78 4.05
N ALA A 577 20.56 19.68 3.34
CA ALA A 577 19.91 18.43 2.98
C ALA A 577 19.99 18.20 1.48
N ALA A 578 20.16 16.94 1.07
CA ALA A 578 19.99 16.50 -0.31
C ALA A 578 18.76 15.59 -0.34
N TYR A 579 17.68 16.00 -0.99
CA TYR A 579 16.41 15.27 -0.91
C TYR A 579 16.42 14.04 -1.81
N ASP A 580 15.74 12.99 -1.35
CA ASP A 580 15.51 11.77 -2.11
C ASP A 580 14.23 11.88 -2.96
N TYR A 581 14.40 12.10 -4.25
CA TYR A 581 13.34 12.20 -5.26
C TYR A 581 12.80 10.83 -5.72
N SER A 582 13.25 9.72 -5.13
CA SER A 582 12.68 8.40 -5.43
C SER A 582 11.32 8.17 -4.76
N GLY A 583 10.99 8.97 -3.75
CA GLY A 583 9.80 8.79 -2.90
C GLY A 583 10.02 7.87 -1.69
N ASN A 584 11.24 7.37 -1.46
CA ASN A 584 11.53 6.45 -0.35
C ASN A 584 12.02 7.13 0.94
N GLY A 585 12.09 8.46 0.97
CA GLY A 585 12.47 9.23 2.16
C GLY A 585 13.92 9.03 2.62
N ASN A 586 14.83 8.60 1.72
CA ASN A 586 16.24 8.40 2.06
C ASN A 586 17.06 9.71 1.98
N ASP A 587 16.55 10.80 2.55
CA ASP A 587 17.20 12.11 2.48
C ASP A 587 18.63 12.08 3.01
N GLY A 588 19.52 12.79 2.31
CA GLY A 588 20.93 12.91 2.64
C GLY A 588 21.25 14.16 3.45
N THR A 589 22.26 14.08 4.31
CA THR A 589 22.83 15.23 5.03
C THR A 589 24.15 15.64 4.41
N ILE A 590 24.25 16.90 3.98
CA ILE A 590 25.44 17.49 3.36
C ILE A 590 26.42 17.95 4.43
N SER A 591 27.65 17.47 4.36
CA SER A 591 28.74 17.84 5.26
C SER A 591 29.88 18.48 4.47
N GLY A 592 29.91 19.81 4.43
CA GLY A 592 31.02 20.60 3.87
C GLY A 592 31.11 20.66 2.34
N ALA A 593 30.30 19.91 1.59
CA ALA A 593 30.13 20.16 0.15
C ALA A 593 29.31 21.43 -0.08
N THR A 594 29.52 22.12 -1.19
CA THR A 594 28.82 23.37 -1.52
C THR A 594 28.03 23.25 -2.81
N TRP A 595 26.84 23.85 -2.83
CA TRP A 595 26.02 23.93 -4.05
C TRP A 595 26.73 24.70 -5.15
N THR A 596 26.68 24.14 -6.37
CA THR A 596 27.28 24.70 -7.58
C THR A 596 26.43 24.33 -8.80
N THR A 597 26.88 24.68 -10.00
CA THR A 597 26.29 24.20 -11.25
C THR A 597 26.78 22.78 -11.54
N GLY A 598 25.83 21.85 -11.72
CA GLY A 598 26.10 20.45 -12.03
C GLY A 598 26.17 20.18 -13.53
N LYS A 599 25.94 18.91 -13.90
CA LYS A 599 25.86 18.46 -15.28
C LYS A 599 24.60 18.99 -15.96
N ASP A 600 23.50 19.04 -15.21
CA ASP A 600 22.23 19.66 -15.58
C ASP A 600 21.60 20.34 -14.36
N GLY A 601 21.43 21.66 -14.42
CA GLY A 601 20.97 22.44 -13.26
C GLY A 601 22.01 22.56 -12.14
N GLY A 602 21.65 22.10 -10.95
CA GLY A 602 22.45 22.17 -9.72
C GLY A 602 23.40 20.97 -9.56
N GLY A 603 24.31 21.06 -8.59
CA GLY A 603 25.26 19.99 -8.26
C GLY A 603 25.97 20.29 -6.94
N LEU A 604 26.73 19.32 -6.43
CA LEU A 604 27.53 19.51 -5.21
C LEU A 604 29.02 19.45 -5.51
N ASP A 605 29.75 20.49 -5.10
CA ASP A 605 31.20 20.60 -5.17
C ASP A 605 31.85 20.06 -3.88
N PHE A 606 32.71 19.06 -4.04
CA PHE A 606 33.43 18.37 -2.97
C PHE A 606 34.90 18.79 -2.96
N ASN A 607 35.40 19.19 -1.79
CA ASN A 607 36.69 19.86 -1.65
C ASN A 607 37.94 18.96 -1.62
N GLY A 608 37.79 17.64 -1.83
CA GLY A 608 38.90 16.69 -1.80
C GLY A 608 39.54 16.43 -0.42
N THR A 609 39.03 16.99 0.67
CA THR A 609 39.67 16.89 2.00
C THR A 609 38.73 16.52 3.15
N SER A 610 37.48 16.96 3.11
CA SER A 610 36.51 16.75 4.20
C SER A 610 35.06 16.60 3.76
N SER A 611 34.71 16.99 2.53
CA SER A 611 33.32 17.09 2.10
C SER A 611 32.69 15.74 1.76
N TYR A 612 31.45 15.49 2.19
CA TYR A 612 30.65 14.32 1.79
C TYR A 612 29.15 14.56 1.98
N VAL A 613 28.32 13.71 1.37
CA VAL A 613 26.89 13.57 1.71
C VAL A 613 26.71 12.24 2.43
N SER A 614 26.04 12.24 3.57
CA SER A 614 25.69 11.03 4.33
C SER A 614 24.25 10.65 4.06
N ILE A 615 23.99 9.39 3.75
CA ILE A 615 22.63 8.86 3.49
C ILE A 615 22.38 7.60 4.34
N PRO A 616 21.10 7.24 4.60
CA PRO A 616 20.75 5.99 5.27
C PRO A 616 21.34 4.73 4.59
N LEU A 617 21.35 3.61 5.31
CA LEU A 617 21.79 2.33 4.75
C LEU A 617 20.74 1.78 3.78
N ILE A 618 21.09 1.73 2.50
CA ILE A 618 20.21 1.19 1.45
C ILE A 618 20.79 -0.12 0.92
N ASN A 619 20.40 -1.23 1.56
CA ASN A 619 20.88 -2.57 1.20
C ASN A 619 19.87 -3.31 0.29
N SER A 620 20.38 -3.96 -0.75
CA SER A 620 19.59 -4.77 -1.68
C SER A 620 20.37 -6.02 -2.12
N ALA A 621 19.68 -7.07 -2.55
CA ALA A 621 20.30 -8.32 -3.00
C ALA A 621 21.01 -8.18 -4.36
N GLU A 622 20.55 -7.23 -5.18
CA GLU A 622 21.15 -6.77 -6.42
C GLU A 622 21.03 -5.25 -6.56
N VAL A 623 21.81 -4.62 -7.44
CA VAL A 623 21.97 -3.16 -7.38
C VAL A 623 22.39 -2.53 -8.71
N SER A 624 21.92 -1.30 -8.95
CA SER A 624 22.58 -0.36 -9.86
C SER A 624 22.84 0.97 -9.19
N VAL A 625 24.02 1.54 -9.38
CA VAL A 625 24.39 2.90 -8.94
C VAL A 625 24.81 3.73 -10.14
N SER A 626 24.21 4.90 -10.31
CA SER A 626 24.48 5.86 -11.39
C SER A 626 24.86 7.21 -10.80
N ALA A 627 25.83 7.89 -11.40
CA ALA A 627 26.16 9.27 -11.05
C ALA A 627 26.85 9.98 -12.24
N TRP A 628 26.59 11.28 -12.36
CA TRP A 628 27.45 12.19 -13.11
C TRP A 628 28.54 12.73 -12.19
N PHE A 629 29.76 12.87 -12.71
CA PHE A 629 30.86 13.46 -11.97
C PHE A 629 31.77 14.30 -12.86
N TYR A 630 32.37 15.33 -12.26
CA TYR A 630 33.44 16.14 -12.80
C TYR A 630 34.57 16.17 -11.78
N LYS A 631 35.77 15.73 -12.15
CA LYS A 631 36.90 15.66 -11.22
C LYS A 631 37.87 16.81 -11.48
N ASP A 632 38.24 17.53 -10.42
CA ASP A 632 39.09 18.72 -10.50
C ASP A 632 40.58 18.40 -10.45
N ALA A 633 40.95 17.35 -9.71
CA ALA A 633 42.32 16.92 -9.54
C ALA A 633 42.43 15.43 -9.28
N GLU A 634 43.65 14.89 -9.36
CA GLU A 634 43.96 13.52 -8.95
C GLU A 634 44.39 13.46 -7.48
N ASP A 635 43.74 12.61 -6.68
CA ASP A 635 44.33 12.12 -5.44
C ASP A 635 45.20 10.88 -5.74
N ILE A 636 46.51 11.05 -5.56
CA ILE A 636 47.51 9.98 -5.76
C ILE A 636 47.83 9.20 -4.47
N ILE A 637 47.20 9.56 -3.35
CA ILE A 637 47.50 9.06 -2.01
C ILE A 637 46.34 8.21 -1.48
N ARG A 638 45.09 8.62 -1.75
CA ARG A 638 43.87 7.99 -1.22
C ARG A 638 42.90 7.63 -2.34
N ASN A 639 41.81 6.94 -1.97
CA ASN A 639 40.81 6.47 -2.91
C ASN A 639 39.62 7.45 -2.95
N ASP A 640 39.29 7.96 -4.13
CA ASP A 640 38.25 8.98 -4.29
C ASP A 640 36.93 8.31 -4.67
N ALA A 641 35.97 8.22 -3.74
CA ALA A 641 34.67 7.65 -4.04
C ALA A 641 33.69 8.69 -4.55
N ILE A 642 33.03 8.37 -5.67
CA ILE A 642 31.82 9.06 -6.12
C ILE A 642 30.66 8.64 -5.22
N PHE A 643 30.51 7.32 -5.00
CA PHE A 643 29.55 6.72 -4.08
C PHE A 643 30.21 5.58 -3.30
N SER A 644 29.97 5.49 -1.98
CA SER A 644 30.56 4.51 -1.07
C SER A 644 29.56 3.95 -0.07
N GLY A 645 29.25 2.67 -0.23
CA GLY A 645 28.59 1.82 0.76
C GLY A 645 29.48 0.61 1.10
N PHE A 646 30.80 0.80 1.18
CA PHE A 646 31.78 -0.30 1.23
C PHE A 646 32.58 -0.35 2.52
N ARG A 647 32.71 -1.56 3.07
CA ARG A 647 33.62 -1.86 4.18
C ARG A 647 34.81 -2.67 3.68
N ASN A 648 36.00 -2.08 3.76
CA ASN A 648 37.24 -2.80 3.50
C ASN A 648 37.78 -3.50 4.76
N ASN A 649 38.34 -4.69 4.57
CA ASN A 649 39.03 -5.45 5.61
C ASN A 649 40.14 -6.32 4.99
N ALA A 650 41.20 -6.63 5.75
CA ALA A 650 42.22 -7.55 5.30
C ALA A 650 41.63 -8.96 5.03
N ASP A 651 40.69 -9.39 5.89
CA ASP A 651 39.92 -10.61 5.67
C ASP A 651 38.75 -10.35 4.71
N LEU A 652 38.70 -11.08 3.60
CA LEU A 652 37.62 -11.02 2.61
C LEU A 652 36.26 -11.32 3.24
N GLN A 653 36.20 -12.21 4.22
CA GLN A 653 34.95 -12.62 4.87
C GLN A 653 34.40 -11.53 5.81
N MET A 654 35.19 -10.49 6.10
CA MET A 654 34.75 -9.31 6.85
C MET A 654 34.45 -8.10 5.97
N ARG A 655 34.52 -8.22 4.62
CA ARG A 655 34.15 -7.14 3.70
C ARG A 655 32.64 -7.08 3.49
N GLU A 656 32.13 -5.90 3.16
CA GLU A 656 30.70 -5.63 2.96
C GLU A 656 30.49 -4.61 1.83
N GLY A 657 29.33 -4.71 1.16
CA GLY A 657 28.79 -3.67 0.28
C GLY A 657 29.54 -3.43 -1.03
N PHE A 658 29.42 -2.20 -1.53
CA PHE A 658 29.90 -1.80 -2.84
C PHE A 658 30.30 -0.31 -2.89
N GLU A 659 31.09 0.04 -3.90
CA GLU A 659 31.62 1.40 -4.05
C GLU A 659 32.00 1.69 -5.51
N LEU A 660 31.76 2.93 -5.94
CA LEU A 660 32.19 3.48 -7.23
C LEU A 660 33.27 4.53 -6.97
N ARG A 661 34.53 4.24 -7.36
CA ARG A 661 35.69 5.05 -6.94
C ARG A 661 36.83 5.09 -7.96
N PHE A 662 37.79 5.97 -7.69
CA PHE A 662 39.15 5.95 -8.24
C PHE A 662 40.13 5.35 -7.21
N ASP A 663 41.02 4.47 -7.67
CA ASP A 663 42.03 3.83 -6.82
C ASP A 663 43.30 4.72 -6.76
N SER A 664 43.88 4.92 -5.55
CA SER A 664 45.00 5.84 -5.33
C SER A 664 46.26 5.59 -6.18
N SER A 665 46.50 4.34 -6.59
CA SER A 665 47.65 3.95 -7.41
C SER A 665 47.42 4.15 -8.91
N THR A 666 46.17 4.42 -9.30
CA THR A 666 45.71 4.54 -10.69
C THR A 666 44.59 5.59 -10.73
N PRO A 667 44.89 6.87 -10.51
CA PRO A 667 43.90 7.94 -10.29
C PRO A 667 42.96 8.18 -11.48
N ASP A 668 43.32 7.75 -12.68
CA ASP A 668 42.47 7.76 -13.89
C ASP A 668 41.62 6.49 -14.08
N THR A 669 41.71 5.52 -13.19
CA THR A 669 40.99 4.25 -13.31
C THR A 669 39.76 4.24 -12.44
N LEU A 670 38.61 4.42 -13.08
CA LEU A 670 37.30 4.24 -12.47
C LEU A 670 37.08 2.75 -12.17
N ALA A 671 36.60 2.46 -10.96
CA ALA A 671 36.36 1.11 -10.47
C ALA A 671 34.98 1.00 -9.83
N PHE A 672 34.19 0.01 -10.26
CA PHE A 672 33.04 -0.47 -9.51
C PHE A 672 33.46 -1.71 -8.71
N VAL A 673 33.35 -1.62 -7.40
CA VAL A 673 33.83 -2.61 -6.43
C VAL A 673 32.63 -3.22 -5.74
N LEU A 674 32.55 -4.56 -5.70
CA LEU A 674 31.38 -5.25 -5.19
C LEU A 674 31.77 -6.50 -4.39
N VAL A 675 31.12 -6.68 -3.24
CA VAL A 675 31.20 -7.90 -2.43
C VAL A 675 29.84 -8.60 -2.44
N THR A 676 29.84 -9.89 -2.77
CA THR A 676 28.64 -10.73 -2.77
C THR A 676 28.84 -11.96 -1.90
N GLN A 677 27.77 -12.59 -1.44
CA GLN A 677 27.81 -13.81 -0.63
C GLN A 677 26.87 -14.90 -1.16
N ASP A 678 27.24 -16.15 -0.92
CA ASP A 678 26.36 -17.31 -1.16
C ASP A 678 25.33 -17.49 -0.04
N GLY A 679 24.44 -18.48 -0.17
CA GLY A 679 23.38 -18.77 0.82
C GLY A 679 23.88 -19.25 2.19
N VAL A 680 25.18 -19.52 2.36
CA VAL A 680 25.80 -19.91 3.63
C VAL A 680 26.72 -18.80 4.18
N GLY A 681 26.81 -17.66 3.48
CA GLY A 681 27.55 -16.48 3.91
C GLY A 681 29.01 -16.42 3.44
N ASN A 682 29.47 -17.28 2.53
CA ASN A 682 30.82 -17.17 1.99
C ASN A 682 30.89 -16.00 1.01
N LYS A 683 31.80 -15.07 1.27
CA LYS A 683 31.94 -13.82 0.52
C LYS A 683 32.94 -13.93 -0.62
N THR A 684 32.60 -13.28 -1.73
CA THR A 684 33.44 -13.07 -2.91
C THR A 684 33.50 -11.59 -3.25
N MET A 685 34.62 -11.13 -3.81
CA MET A 685 34.76 -9.74 -4.25
C MET A 685 35.27 -9.69 -5.68
N GLN A 686 34.68 -8.82 -6.48
CA GLN A 686 35.13 -8.52 -7.83
C GLN A 686 35.21 -7.00 -8.03
N ILE A 687 35.98 -6.61 -9.04
CA ILE A 687 36.18 -5.20 -9.39
C ILE A 687 36.17 -5.05 -10.90
N ALA A 688 35.18 -4.33 -11.41
CA ALA A 688 35.13 -3.90 -12.80
C ALA A 688 35.88 -2.56 -12.94
N ARG A 689 36.82 -2.44 -13.89
CA ARG A 689 37.69 -1.26 -14.05
C ARG A 689 37.70 -0.72 -15.46
N ARG A 690 37.83 0.60 -15.58
CA ARG A 690 38.07 1.33 -16.84
C ARG A 690 39.07 2.48 -16.60
N ASN A 691 40.18 2.46 -17.33
CA ASN A 691 41.10 3.59 -17.39
C ASN A 691 40.55 4.64 -18.37
N LEU A 692 40.28 5.84 -17.87
CA LEU A 692 39.71 6.95 -18.64
C LEU A 692 40.75 7.72 -19.47
N ARG A 693 42.05 7.43 -19.28
CA ARG A 693 43.23 8.14 -19.80
C ARG A 693 43.39 9.57 -19.31
N ASN A 694 42.28 10.27 -19.05
CA ASN A 694 42.21 11.52 -18.32
C ASN A 694 40.84 11.62 -17.63
N SER A 695 40.84 11.54 -16.31
CA SER A 695 39.65 11.68 -15.46
C SER A 695 39.34 13.13 -15.08
N VAL A 696 40.29 14.05 -15.28
CA VAL A 696 40.22 15.43 -14.78
C VAL A 696 39.73 16.40 -15.86
N GLY A 697 38.90 17.36 -15.44
CA GLY A 697 38.49 18.49 -16.28
C GLY A 697 37.40 18.17 -17.30
N SER A 698 36.64 17.09 -17.09
CA SER A 698 35.55 16.67 -17.98
C SER A 698 34.44 15.96 -17.20
N TRP A 699 33.20 16.15 -17.67
CA TRP A 699 32.05 15.42 -17.15
C TRP A 699 32.05 13.99 -17.68
N TYR A 700 31.78 13.05 -16.78
CA TYR A 700 31.55 11.64 -17.11
C TYR A 700 30.29 11.15 -16.40
N HIS A 701 29.58 10.25 -17.06
CA HIS A 701 28.51 9.46 -16.45
C HIS A 701 29.04 8.07 -16.15
N ALA A 702 28.87 7.60 -14.91
CA ALA A 702 29.34 6.28 -14.50
C ALA A 702 28.20 5.48 -13.90
N VAL A 703 28.06 4.23 -14.36
CA VAL A 703 27.05 3.30 -13.85
C VAL A 703 27.67 1.95 -13.52
N GLY A 704 27.48 1.48 -12.30
CA GLY A 704 27.81 0.11 -11.88
C GLY A 704 26.53 -0.69 -11.69
N THR A 705 26.43 -1.88 -12.30
CA THR A 705 25.27 -2.77 -12.13
C THR A 705 25.69 -4.16 -11.68
N TYR A 706 24.81 -4.82 -10.91
CA TYR A 706 24.94 -6.22 -10.53
C TYR A 706 23.60 -6.92 -10.67
N ASN A 707 23.60 -8.08 -11.32
CA ASN A 707 22.43 -8.93 -11.49
C ASN A 707 22.62 -10.22 -10.67
N GLN A 708 21.80 -10.45 -9.65
CA GLN A 708 21.93 -11.62 -8.77
C GLN A 708 21.76 -12.93 -9.54
N THR A 709 20.75 -12.99 -10.42
CA THR A 709 20.38 -14.21 -11.14
C THR A 709 21.51 -14.73 -12.03
N THR A 710 22.22 -13.83 -12.69
CA THR A 710 23.33 -14.17 -13.61
C THR A 710 24.71 -14.06 -12.98
N GLY A 711 24.83 -13.40 -11.83
CA GLY A 711 26.10 -13.05 -11.18
C GLY A 711 26.91 -11.98 -11.93
N GLN A 712 26.36 -11.34 -12.96
CA GLN A 712 27.09 -10.36 -13.76
C GLN A 712 27.21 -9.02 -13.03
N GLN A 713 28.45 -8.57 -12.82
CA GLN A 713 28.80 -7.22 -12.42
C GLN A 713 29.30 -6.44 -13.64
N ARG A 714 28.68 -5.31 -13.97
CA ARG A 714 29.01 -4.49 -15.14
C ARG A 714 29.37 -3.06 -14.74
N LEU A 715 30.23 -2.43 -15.53
CA LEU A 715 30.59 -1.01 -15.42
C LEU A 715 30.36 -0.36 -16.77
N TYR A 716 29.70 0.80 -16.74
CA TYR A 716 29.42 1.64 -17.88
C TYR A 716 30.04 3.03 -17.67
N VAL A 717 30.48 3.64 -18.77
CA VAL A 717 30.96 5.03 -18.79
C VAL A 717 30.31 5.71 -20.00
N ASN A 718 29.68 6.86 -19.77
CA ASN A 718 29.02 7.66 -20.81
C ASN A 718 28.00 6.85 -21.62
N GLY A 719 27.16 6.07 -20.94
CA GLY A 719 26.16 5.20 -21.57
C GLY A 719 26.71 3.91 -22.19
N GLU A 720 28.03 3.71 -22.27
CA GLU A 720 28.63 2.54 -22.91
C GLU A 720 29.11 1.48 -21.89
N LEU A 721 28.84 0.20 -22.17
CA LEU A 721 29.39 -0.92 -21.39
C LEU A 721 30.90 -1.03 -21.59
N VAL A 722 31.68 -0.74 -20.54
CA VAL A 722 33.15 -0.76 -20.61
C VAL A 722 33.76 -2.04 -20.03
N ARG A 723 33.06 -2.72 -19.13
CA ARG A 723 33.56 -3.95 -18.49
C ARG A 723 32.44 -4.83 -17.92
N THR A 724 32.60 -6.14 -18.06
CA THR A 724 31.85 -7.16 -17.30
C THR A 724 32.81 -8.05 -16.52
N VAL A 725 32.47 -8.36 -15.27
CA VAL A 725 33.07 -9.41 -14.44
C VAL A 725 31.93 -10.24 -13.81
N THR A 726 32.23 -11.43 -13.30
CA THR A 726 31.19 -12.38 -12.88
C THR A 726 31.48 -12.91 -11.48
N HIS A 727 30.46 -12.85 -10.63
CA HIS A 727 30.34 -13.59 -9.38
C HIS A 727 29.63 -14.92 -9.62
N PRO A 728 29.70 -15.88 -8.68
CA PRO A 728 28.80 -17.04 -8.72
C PRO A 728 27.33 -16.61 -8.82
N ALA A 729 26.60 -17.18 -9.77
CA ALA A 729 25.18 -16.89 -9.97
C ALA A 729 24.37 -17.23 -8.71
N GLY A 730 23.41 -16.38 -8.36
CA GLY A 730 22.58 -16.50 -7.16
C GLY A 730 23.15 -15.79 -5.92
N ASN A 731 24.42 -15.37 -5.92
CA ASN A 731 24.99 -14.62 -4.80
C ASN A 731 24.32 -13.25 -4.63
N THR A 732 24.00 -12.86 -3.39
CA THR A 732 23.45 -11.52 -3.08
C THR A 732 24.58 -10.55 -2.77
N VAL A 733 24.38 -9.25 -2.99
CA VAL A 733 25.28 -8.22 -2.43
C VAL A 733 25.33 -8.37 -0.90
N VAL A 734 26.52 -8.24 -0.32
CA VAL A 734 26.68 -8.29 1.14
C VAL A 734 26.17 -6.99 1.74
N PRO A 735 25.17 -7.00 2.63
CA PRO A 735 24.66 -5.78 3.26
C PRO A 735 25.76 -5.05 4.04
N LEU A 736 25.81 -3.73 3.91
CA LEU A 736 26.62 -2.88 4.78
C LEU A 736 25.93 -2.79 6.15
N THR A 737 26.64 -3.20 7.19
CA THR A 737 26.14 -3.19 8.58
C THR A 737 27.13 -2.57 9.56
N PHE A 738 28.41 -2.47 9.17
CA PHE A 738 29.45 -1.96 10.06
C PHE A 738 29.44 -0.44 10.25
N TYR A 739 29.00 0.31 9.23
CA TYR A 739 28.85 1.77 9.30
C TYR A 739 27.37 2.13 9.40
N PRO A 740 27.02 3.27 10.03
CA PRO A 740 25.63 3.69 10.15
C PRO A 740 25.07 4.33 8.88
N ASP A 741 25.93 4.65 7.90
CA ASP A 741 25.59 5.45 6.73
C ASP A 741 26.39 5.03 5.47
N MET A 742 25.78 5.20 4.30
CA MET A 742 26.48 5.26 3.02
C MET A 742 26.85 6.72 2.70
N ARG A 743 27.82 6.93 1.80
CA ARG A 743 28.33 8.28 1.50
C ARG A 743 28.51 8.55 0.01
N MET A 744 28.28 9.80 -0.38
CA MET A 744 28.72 10.34 -1.67
C MET A 744 29.92 11.27 -1.43
N GLY A 745 30.93 11.18 -2.30
CA GLY A 745 32.13 12.00 -2.19
C GLY A 745 33.17 11.55 -1.15
N HIS A 746 32.98 10.42 -0.45
CA HIS A 746 33.95 9.94 0.55
C HIS A 746 34.09 8.42 0.59
N SER A 747 35.32 7.94 0.37
CA SER A 747 35.71 6.55 0.60
C SER A 747 36.32 6.38 1.99
N ARG A 748 35.80 5.42 2.75
CA ARG A 748 36.46 4.98 3.99
C ARG A 748 37.70 4.12 3.72
N VAL A 749 37.98 3.75 2.47
CA VAL A 749 39.21 3.07 2.07
C VAL A 749 40.33 4.10 1.94
N LYS A 750 41.35 3.99 2.79
CA LYS A 750 42.44 5.00 2.89
C LYS A 750 41.94 6.44 3.17
N ASN A 751 40.68 6.61 3.59
CA ASN A 751 40.07 7.88 3.97
C ASN A 751 40.14 8.97 2.87
N GLY A 752 39.84 8.60 1.61
CA GLY A 752 39.91 9.52 0.47
C GLY A 752 38.59 10.24 0.21
N TYR A 753 38.69 11.51 -0.18
CA TYR A 753 37.56 12.41 -0.41
C TYR A 753 37.59 12.83 -1.88
N PHE A 754 36.45 12.82 -2.54
CA PHE A 754 36.33 13.25 -3.92
C PHE A 754 36.64 14.75 -4.04
N ASN A 755 37.40 15.10 -5.07
CA ASN A 755 37.74 16.49 -5.39
C ASN A 755 37.11 16.87 -6.73
N GLY A 756 36.02 17.63 -6.67
CA GLY A 756 35.23 18.04 -7.82
C GLY A 756 33.72 17.90 -7.58
N ILE A 757 32.94 17.91 -8.66
CA ILE A 757 31.48 18.02 -8.63
C ILE A 757 30.84 16.64 -8.85
N ILE A 758 29.82 16.31 -8.08
CA ILE A 758 28.94 15.15 -8.31
C ILE A 758 27.52 15.65 -8.56
N ASP A 759 26.83 15.01 -9.50
CA ASP A 759 25.47 15.32 -9.90
C ASP A 759 24.64 14.05 -10.21
N ASP A 760 23.32 14.14 -10.08
CA ASP A 760 22.30 13.13 -10.41
C ASP A 760 22.68 11.70 -9.97
N VAL A 761 22.74 11.50 -8.66
CA VAL A 761 23.08 10.20 -8.06
C VAL A 761 21.82 9.36 -7.91
N ARG A 762 21.81 8.16 -8.50
CA ARG A 762 20.66 7.24 -8.43
C ARG A 762 21.09 5.85 -7.98
N LEU A 763 20.27 5.25 -7.12
CA LEU A 763 20.42 3.88 -6.65
C LEU A 763 19.16 3.07 -6.97
N TYR A 764 19.32 1.84 -7.46
CA TYR A 764 18.22 0.95 -7.84
C TYR A 764 18.38 -0.42 -7.18
N ASN A 765 17.26 -1.07 -6.85
CA ASN A 765 17.22 -2.43 -6.29
C ASN A 765 17.31 -3.54 -7.34
N ARG A 766 17.63 -3.17 -8.58
CA ARG A 766 17.74 -4.07 -9.73
C ARG A 766 18.90 -3.65 -10.64
N PRO A 767 19.41 -4.57 -11.48
CA PRO A 767 20.26 -4.22 -12.60
C PRO A 767 19.48 -3.40 -13.64
N LEU A 768 19.99 -2.21 -13.98
CA LEU A 768 19.53 -1.46 -15.15
C LEU A 768 20.00 -2.15 -16.43
N SER A 769 19.16 -2.10 -17.46
CA SER A 769 19.49 -2.56 -18.82
C SER A 769 20.42 -1.59 -19.55
N ASP A 770 21.05 -2.07 -20.63
CA ASP A 770 21.93 -1.25 -21.46
C ASP A 770 21.19 -0.02 -22.03
N GLN A 771 19.91 -0.19 -22.41
CA GLN A 771 19.07 0.89 -22.93
C GLN A 771 18.76 1.93 -21.86
N GLU A 772 18.33 1.51 -20.67
CA GLU A 772 18.03 2.44 -19.57
C GLU A 772 19.24 3.27 -19.17
N ILE A 773 20.45 2.67 -19.19
CA ILE A 773 21.70 3.38 -18.90
C ILE A 773 22.05 4.38 -20.01
N HIS A 774 21.81 4.00 -21.27
CA HIS A 774 22.00 4.89 -22.41
C HIS A 774 21.03 6.07 -22.38
N ASP A 775 19.77 5.84 -22.01
CA ASP A 775 18.76 6.88 -21.86
C ASP A 775 19.09 7.84 -20.71
N LEU A 776 19.55 7.29 -19.57
CA LEU A 776 20.07 8.09 -18.45
C LEU A 776 21.25 8.98 -18.88
N TYR A 777 22.14 8.49 -19.74
CA TYR A 777 23.22 9.30 -20.28
C TYR A 777 22.72 10.39 -21.24
N ASN A 778 21.82 10.04 -22.16
CA ASN A 778 21.35 10.97 -23.20
C ASN A 778 20.47 12.10 -22.64
N ALA A 779 19.70 11.83 -21.58
CA ALA A 779 18.85 12.83 -20.92
C ALA A 779 19.62 14.10 -20.51
N PHE A 780 20.93 14.00 -20.25
CA PHE A 780 21.75 15.09 -19.72
C PHE A 780 22.76 15.67 -20.73
N THR A 781 22.84 15.14 -21.96
CA THR A 781 23.80 15.62 -22.97
C THR A 781 23.17 16.57 -24.00
N GLY A 782 21.84 16.56 -24.12
CA GLY A 782 21.06 17.38 -25.04
C GLY A 782 21.53 17.23 -26.50
N VAL A 783 22.16 16.11 -26.86
CA VAL A 783 22.78 15.90 -28.19
C VAL A 783 21.75 15.50 -29.23
N LEU A 784 20.68 14.80 -28.83
CA LEU A 784 19.56 14.46 -29.67
C LEU A 784 18.63 15.67 -29.79
N LEU A 785 18.32 16.08 -31.02
CA LEU A 785 17.48 17.23 -31.36
C LEU A 785 16.06 16.82 -31.73
N ALA A 786 15.91 15.68 -32.39
CA ALA A 786 14.63 15.09 -32.73
C ALA A 786 14.78 13.58 -32.90
N HIS A 787 13.75 12.82 -32.52
CA HIS A 787 13.67 11.39 -32.73
C HIS A 787 12.24 11.00 -33.08
N TYR A 788 12.02 10.63 -34.34
CA TYR A 788 10.74 10.12 -34.81
C TYR A 788 10.85 8.60 -34.88
N THR A 789 10.31 7.92 -33.87
CA THR A 789 10.24 6.45 -33.88
C THR A 789 9.35 5.97 -35.02
N LEU A 790 8.27 6.71 -35.33
CA LEU A 790 7.25 6.35 -36.31
C LEU A 790 6.44 5.10 -35.91
N ASP A 791 6.26 4.94 -34.59
CA ASP A 791 5.58 3.81 -33.93
C ASP A 791 4.10 4.08 -33.55
N GLU A 792 3.55 5.24 -33.89
CA GLU A 792 2.26 5.74 -33.36
C GLU A 792 1.02 4.96 -33.85
N GLY A 793 1.10 4.29 -35.00
CA GLY A 793 0.13 3.27 -35.44
C GLY A 793 -1.27 3.74 -35.88
N ALA A 794 -1.71 4.96 -35.57
CA ALA A 794 -3.03 5.48 -35.99
C ALA A 794 -3.18 7.01 -36.08
N GLU A 795 -2.10 7.78 -35.93
CA GLU A 795 -2.16 9.24 -35.75
C GLU A 795 -1.89 10.04 -37.05
N THR A 796 -2.23 11.34 -37.05
CA THR A 796 -1.81 12.30 -38.10
C THR A 796 -0.55 13.09 -37.70
N ILE A 797 0.12 12.67 -36.63
CA ILE A 797 1.31 13.30 -36.06
C ILE A 797 2.39 12.22 -35.92
N ALA A 798 3.61 12.53 -36.31
CA ALA A 798 4.81 11.77 -36.00
C ALA A 798 5.47 12.44 -34.79
N ASN A 799 5.50 11.76 -33.65
CA ASN A 799 5.93 12.38 -32.41
C ASN A 799 7.45 12.48 -32.33
N ASP A 800 7.92 13.58 -31.73
CA ASP A 800 9.35 13.73 -31.39
C ASP A 800 9.62 13.13 -30.01
N SER A 801 10.11 11.91 -29.99
CA SER A 801 10.52 11.16 -28.79
C SER A 801 11.84 11.64 -28.17
N SER A 802 12.48 12.68 -28.70
CA SER A 802 13.70 13.23 -28.10
C SER A 802 13.46 14.10 -26.87
N GLY A 803 12.21 14.50 -26.63
CA GLY A 803 11.83 15.43 -25.55
C GLY A 803 11.95 16.91 -25.91
N ASN A 804 12.34 17.26 -27.15
CA ASN A 804 12.50 18.65 -27.58
C ASN A 804 11.26 19.26 -28.26
N GLY A 805 10.15 18.51 -28.37
CA GLY A 805 8.88 19.02 -28.89
C GLY A 805 8.85 19.30 -30.39
N ASN A 806 9.77 18.75 -31.19
CA ASN A 806 9.81 18.96 -32.64
C ASN A 806 8.82 18.05 -33.41
N HIS A 807 7.58 17.88 -32.95
CA HIS A 807 6.60 16.97 -33.55
C HIS A 807 6.36 17.27 -35.04
N GLY A 808 6.15 16.21 -35.82
CA GLY A 808 5.91 16.27 -37.25
C GLY A 808 4.44 16.07 -37.63
N ALA A 809 3.90 16.86 -38.55
CA ALA A 809 2.57 16.59 -39.10
C ALA A 809 2.66 15.60 -40.27
N VAL A 810 1.89 14.51 -40.24
CA VAL A 810 1.80 13.52 -41.32
C VAL A 810 0.81 14.02 -42.38
N ASN A 811 1.20 13.99 -43.66
CA ASN A 811 0.44 14.53 -44.80
C ASN A 811 0.42 13.53 -45.97
N GLY A 812 -0.49 13.74 -46.92
CA GLY A 812 -0.61 12.95 -48.17
C GLY A 812 -1.45 11.68 -48.04
N GLY A 813 -1.62 11.17 -46.82
CA GLY A 813 -2.31 9.89 -46.60
C GLY A 813 -1.38 8.75 -46.23
N ALA A 814 -0.11 9.05 -45.95
CA ALA A 814 0.90 8.11 -45.45
C ALA A 814 0.32 7.16 -44.39
N ILE A 815 0.65 5.87 -44.53
CA ILE A 815 -0.02 4.79 -43.80
C ILE A 815 0.97 4.14 -42.85
N TRP A 816 0.60 4.03 -41.58
CA TRP A 816 1.32 3.24 -40.59
C TRP A 816 1.36 1.76 -41.00
N THR A 817 2.56 1.19 -41.10
CA THR A 817 2.80 -0.19 -41.56
C THR A 817 3.90 -0.83 -40.72
N ALA A 818 4.26 -2.08 -40.98
CA ALA A 818 5.37 -2.73 -40.28
C ALA A 818 6.70 -2.00 -40.54
N GLY A 819 7.36 -1.59 -39.45
CA GLY A 819 8.67 -0.96 -39.45
C GLY A 819 9.82 -1.97 -39.50
N ILE A 820 11.06 -1.50 -39.27
CA ILE A 820 12.19 -2.40 -39.03
C ILE A 820 12.01 -3.11 -37.67
N ASN A 821 11.47 -2.38 -36.69
CA ASN A 821 11.07 -2.88 -35.38
C ASN A 821 9.79 -2.13 -34.98
N GLY A 822 8.71 -2.86 -34.68
CA GLY A 822 7.41 -2.25 -34.41
C GLY A 822 6.72 -1.73 -35.67
N THR A 823 6.31 -0.47 -35.65
CA THR A 823 5.59 0.22 -36.72
C THR A 823 6.53 1.21 -37.40
N GLY A 824 6.29 1.51 -38.67
CA GLY A 824 6.95 2.56 -39.43
C GLY A 824 5.94 3.29 -40.31
N LEU A 825 6.37 4.35 -40.97
CA LEU A 825 5.47 5.13 -41.84
C LEU A 825 5.71 4.78 -43.31
N GLY A 826 4.66 4.32 -43.99
CA GLY A 826 4.64 3.99 -45.41
C GLY A 826 4.28 5.20 -46.26
N PHE A 827 5.05 5.40 -47.32
CA PHE A 827 4.94 6.50 -48.30
C PHE A 827 4.70 5.90 -49.70
N ASP A 828 3.72 6.42 -50.43
CA ASP A 828 3.26 5.84 -51.70
C ASP A 828 4.01 6.34 -52.96
N GLY A 829 4.88 7.33 -52.82
CA GLY A 829 5.63 7.96 -53.90
C GLY A 829 4.85 9.01 -54.71
N VAL A 830 3.69 9.46 -54.24
CA VAL A 830 2.81 10.43 -54.91
C VAL A 830 2.78 11.76 -54.18
N ASP A 831 2.29 11.81 -52.94
CA ASP A 831 2.11 13.06 -52.18
C ASP A 831 2.41 12.98 -50.66
N ASP A 832 2.87 11.83 -50.17
CA ASP A 832 3.13 11.56 -48.75
C ASP A 832 4.39 12.26 -48.18
N TYR A 833 4.26 12.90 -47.02
CA TYR A 833 5.40 13.44 -46.27
C TYR A 833 5.08 13.74 -44.80
N VAL A 834 6.13 13.83 -43.98
CA VAL A 834 6.05 14.42 -42.62
C VAL A 834 6.62 15.83 -42.62
N SER A 835 5.89 16.77 -42.04
CA SER A 835 6.26 18.19 -41.87
C SER A 835 6.84 18.44 -40.49
N ILE A 836 8.13 18.77 -40.37
CA ILE A 836 8.75 19.00 -39.07
C ILE A 836 9.30 20.44 -38.93
N PRO A 837 9.42 20.98 -37.69
CA PRO A 837 10.08 22.27 -37.45
C PRO A 837 11.51 22.31 -38.02
N ARG A 838 12.00 23.53 -38.29
CA ARG A 838 13.39 23.71 -38.76
C ARG A 838 14.36 23.49 -37.62
N ILE A 839 15.21 22.49 -37.76
CA ILE A 839 16.28 22.17 -36.81
C ILE A 839 17.62 22.60 -37.43
N ASN A 840 17.90 23.90 -37.39
CA ASN A 840 19.12 24.48 -37.93
C ASN A 840 20.24 24.43 -36.88
N GLN A 841 21.39 23.87 -37.25
CA GLN A 841 22.57 23.72 -36.38
C GLN A 841 23.84 24.03 -37.13
N ASP A 842 24.91 24.37 -36.41
CA ASP A 842 26.22 24.65 -36.98
C ASP A 842 26.95 23.38 -37.46
N GLU A 843 26.63 22.24 -36.86
CA GLU A 843 27.04 20.89 -37.21
C GLU A 843 25.88 19.91 -36.96
N ILE A 844 25.87 18.73 -37.60
CA ILE A 844 24.67 17.88 -37.60
C ILE A 844 24.99 16.42 -37.87
N SER A 845 24.19 15.52 -37.28
CA SER A 845 24.02 14.14 -37.77
C SER A 845 22.55 13.81 -37.99
N ILE A 846 22.26 13.06 -39.05
CA ILE A 846 20.94 12.53 -39.38
C ILE A 846 21.06 11.02 -39.58
N SER A 847 20.19 10.25 -38.92
CA SER A 847 20.11 8.80 -39.05
C SER A 847 18.69 8.35 -39.34
N ALA A 848 18.51 7.34 -40.18
CA ALA A 848 17.18 6.77 -40.47
C ALA A 848 17.28 5.33 -40.99
N TRP A 849 16.26 4.55 -40.68
CA TRP A 849 15.99 3.29 -41.37
C TRP A 849 15.05 3.53 -42.55
N PHE A 850 15.28 2.84 -43.65
CA PHE A 850 14.38 2.89 -44.80
C PHE A 850 14.29 1.55 -45.52
N TYR A 851 13.12 1.30 -46.10
CA TYR A 851 12.83 0.22 -47.03
C TYR A 851 12.20 0.85 -48.27
N LYS A 852 12.74 0.58 -49.46
CA LYS A 852 12.23 1.17 -50.70
C LYS A 852 11.46 0.14 -51.51
N ASP A 853 10.28 0.51 -52.01
CA ASP A 853 9.38 -0.40 -52.75
C ASP A 853 9.60 -0.37 -54.27
N ALA A 854 9.95 0.79 -54.81
CA ALA A 854 10.14 0.98 -56.25
C ALA A 854 11.30 1.93 -56.56
N LYS A 855 11.79 1.94 -57.82
CA LYS A 855 12.81 2.88 -58.29
C LYS A 855 12.13 4.05 -59.02
N ASP A 856 12.25 5.29 -58.51
CA ASP A 856 11.94 6.48 -59.30
C ASP A 856 13.19 6.94 -60.05
N THR A 857 13.16 6.90 -61.38
CA THR A 857 14.28 7.35 -62.23
C THR A 857 14.15 8.81 -62.66
N ILE A 858 13.01 9.46 -62.38
CA ILE A 858 12.64 10.76 -62.93
C ILE A 858 12.77 11.85 -61.87
N ARG A 859 12.48 11.53 -60.59
CA ARG A 859 12.48 12.47 -59.46
C ARG A 859 13.53 12.08 -58.41
N ASN A 860 13.69 12.92 -57.38
CA ASN A 860 14.60 12.64 -56.27
C ASN A 860 13.82 12.04 -55.09
N ASP A 861 14.01 10.75 -54.81
CA ASP A 861 13.37 10.11 -53.65
C ASP A 861 14.15 10.45 -52.38
N THR A 862 13.50 11.06 -51.40
CA THR A 862 14.19 11.56 -50.21
C THR A 862 13.75 10.84 -48.95
N ILE A 863 14.72 10.51 -48.09
CA ILE A 863 14.46 10.03 -46.73
C ILE A 863 14.22 11.25 -45.83
N PHE A 864 15.13 12.24 -45.87
CA PHE A 864 15.03 13.49 -45.10
C PHE A 864 15.50 14.70 -45.91
N SER A 865 14.71 15.80 -45.96
CA SER A 865 15.06 17.06 -46.62
C SER A 865 14.95 18.27 -45.70
N GLY A 866 16.08 18.96 -45.54
CA GLY A 866 16.13 20.34 -45.10
C GLY A 866 16.88 21.21 -46.11
N PHE A 867 16.73 20.94 -47.42
CA PHE A 867 17.61 21.48 -48.46
C PHE A 867 16.90 22.44 -49.43
N ARG A 868 17.57 23.53 -49.76
CA ARG A 868 17.18 24.46 -50.83
C ARG A 868 18.15 24.34 -52.01
N SER A 869 17.65 23.88 -53.14
CA SER A 869 18.41 23.89 -54.41
C SER A 869 18.34 25.25 -55.10
N ASN A 870 19.44 25.66 -55.72
CA ASN A 870 19.51 26.82 -56.59
C ASN A 870 20.63 26.64 -57.64
N SER A 871 20.47 27.24 -58.83
CA SER A 871 21.51 27.25 -59.86
C SER A 871 22.73 28.06 -59.43
N ASN A 872 22.52 29.14 -58.66
CA ASN A 872 23.59 29.85 -57.97
C ASN A 872 23.93 29.12 -56.66
N LEU A 873 25.15 28.59 -56.58
CA LEU A 873 25.64 27.85 -55.40
C LEU A 873 25.58 28.68 -54.11
N GLN A 874 25.72 30.00 -54.21
CA GLN A 874 25.70 30.93 -53.08
C GLN A 874 24.28 31.19 -52.52
N LEU A 875 23.24 30.66 -53.16
CA LEU A 875 21.86 30.72 -52.67
C LEU A 875 21.34 29.37 -52.14
N ARG A 876 22.18 28.33 -52.10
CA ARG A 876 21.81 27.01 -51.57
C ARG A 876 21.85 27.00 -50.04
N GLU A 877 21.02 26.17 -49.42
CA GLU A 877 20.86 26.08 -47.96
C GLU A 877 20.69 24.63 -47.51
N GLY A 878 21.11 24.34 -46.28
CA GLY A 878 20.79 23.12 -45.54
C GLY A 878 21.40 21.82 -46.07
N PHE A 879 20.69 20.72 -45.83
CA PHE A 879 21.16 19.36 -46.13
C PHE A 879 20.01 18.41 -46.47
N GLU A 880 20.34 17.30 -47.12
CA GLU A 880 19.36 16.30 -47.55
C GLU A 880 19.99 14.91 -47.71
N LEU A 881 19.24 13.88 -47.31
CA LEU A 881 19.56 12.46 -47.49
C LEU A 881 18.58 11.86 -48.50
N ARG A 882 19.07 11.52 -49.70
CA ARG A 882 18.23 11.22 -50.88
C ARG A 882 18.83 10.24 -51.88
N PHE A 883 18.00 9.83 -52.85
CA PHE A 883 18.34 9.20 -54.11
C PHE A 883 18.07 10.18 -55.26
N PRO A 884 19.06 10.51 -56.12
CA PRO A 884 18.87 11.48 -57.19
C PRO A 884 18.21 10.88 -58.44
N ALA A 885 17.51 11.72 -59.20
CA ALA A 885 16.97 11.38 -60.51
C ALA A 885 18.06 10.82 -61.44
N GLY A 886 17.73 9.74 -62.17
CA GLY A 886 18.66 9.01 -63.03
C GLY A 886 19.62 8.04 -62.32
N ALA A 887 19.71 8.05 -60.98
CA ALA A 887 20.54 7.09 -60.23
C ALA A 887 19.83 6.57 -58.95
N PRO A 888 18.75 5.80 -59.09
CA PRO A 888 17.87 5.40 -57.97
C PRO A 888 18.48 4.42 -56.94
N ASN A 889 19.68 3.89 -57.18
CA ASN A 889 20.40 3.06 -56.20
C ASN A 889 21.52 3.84 -55.47
N THR A 890 21.75 5.10 -55.83
CA THR A 890 22.82 5.91 -55.25
C THR A 890 22.27 6.75 -54.11
N LEU A 891 22.58 6.38 -52.88
CA LEU A 891 22.28 7.19 -51.70
C LEU A 891 23.25 8.37 -51.65
N GLN A 892 22.73 9.56 -51.39
CA GLN A 892 23.48 10.81 -51.29
C GLN A 892 23.14 11.54 -49.99
N PHE A 893 24.18 11.95 -49.25
CA PHE A 893 24.08 13.00 -48.25
C PHE A 893 24.65 14.29 -48.84
N VAL A 894 23.77 15.26 -49.09
CA VAL A 894 24.11 16.58 -49.64
C VAL A 894 24.15 17.58 -48.51
N LEU A 895 25.20 18.39 -48.44
CA LEU A 895 25.39 19.37 -47.37
C LEU A 895 25.92 20.69 -47.93
N VAL A 896 25.31 21.79 -47.47
CA VAL A 896 25.79 23.15 -47.74
C VAL A 896 26.36 23.75 -46.47
N THR A 897 27.60 24.22 -46.53
CA THR A 897 28.27 24.90 -45.42
C THR A 897 28.67 26.32 -45.83
N GLN A 898 28.93 27.21 -44.87
CA GLN A 898 29.44 28.56 -45.12
C GLN A 898 30.58 28.92 -44.17
N GLU A 899 31.52 29.72 -44.68
CA GLU A 899 32.55 30.34 -43.85
C GLU A 899 32.02 31.58 -43.12
N GLY A 900 32.78 32.13 -42.16
CA GLY A 900 32.39 33.33 -41.41
C GLY A 900 32.12 34.58 -42.27
N GLY A 901 32.67 34.63 -43.49
CA GLY A 901 32.40 35.68 -44.49
C GLY A 901 31.15 35.45 -45.35
N GLY A 902 30.44 34.33 -45.16
CA GLY A 902 29.18 34.01 -45.84
C GLY A 902 29.32 33.28 -47.18
N ALA A 903 30.53 32.99 -47.66
CA ALA A 903 30.73 32.19 -48.87
C ALA A 903 30.33 30.73 -48.63
N ARG A 904 29.45 30.19 -49.48
CA ARG A 904 28.84 28.86 -49.35
C ARG A 904 29.56 27.81 -50.19
N THR A 905 29.70 26.61 -49.64
CA THR A 905 30.25 25.42 -50.29
C THR A 905 29.23 24.28 -50.24
N THR A 906 29.00 23.58 -51.36
CA THR A 906 28.16 22.36 -51.39
C THR A 906 29.04 21.14 -51.67
N ARG A 907 28.86 20.07 -50.89
CA ARG A 907 29.47 18.76 -51.14
C ARG A 907 28.42 17.66 -51.05
N THR A 908 28.73 16.51 -51.63
CA THR A 908 27.85 15.36 -51.67
C THR A 908 28.66 14.10 -51.40
N ALA A 909 28.45 13.51 -50.22
CA ALA A 909 28.91 12.16 -49.93
C ALA A 909 27.91 11.18 -50.54
N GLN A 910 28.38 10.16 -51.26
CA GLN A 910 27.48 9.24 -51.98
C GLN A 910 27.98 7.80 -52.02
N TRP A 911 27.04 6.87 -52.10
CA TRP A 911 27.31 5.44 -52.17
C TRP A 911 26.25 4.73 -53.03
N ASN A 912 26.69 3.84 -53.92
CA ASN A 912 25.79 3.02 -54.73
C ASN A 912 25.51 1.72 -53.99
N LEU A 913 24.26 1.51 -53.58
CA LEU A 913 23.80 0.30 -52.89
C LEU A 913 23.79 -0.95 -53.80
N GLY A 914 23.93 -0.76 -55.12
CA GLY A 914 23.73 -1.80 -56.13
C GLY A 914 22.24 -2.07 -56.36
N ASN A 915 21.53 -2.40 -55.28
CA ASN A 915 20.08 -2.48 -55.23
C ASN A 915 19.54 -1.79 -53.97
N SER A 916 18.68 -0.77 -54.15
CA SER A 916 18.06 -0.03 -53.05
C SER A 916 16.65 -0.50 -52.68
N VAL A 917 16.08 -1.45 -53.43
CA VAL A 917 14.67 -1.86 -53.33
C VAL A 917 14.55 -3.26 -52.74
N GLY A 918 13.54 -3.47 -51.88
CA GLY A 918 13.20 -4.80 -51.38
C GLY A 918 13.98 -5.25 -50.14
N SER A 919 14.73 -4.35 -49.51
CA SER A 919 15.49 -4.62 -48.28
C SER A 919 15.60 -3.37 -47.41
N TRP A 920 15.63 -3.58 -46.09
CA TRP A 920 15.92 -2.54 -45.12
C TRP A 920 17.39 -2.12 -45.17
N HIS A 921 17.62 -0.82 -45.06
CA HIS A 921 18.93 -0.22 -44.93
C HIS A 921 18.90 0.86 -43.84
N HIS A 922 20.02 1.00 -43.13
CA HIS A 922 20.25 2.11 -42.22
C HIS A 922 21.20 3.11 -42.88
N ALA A 923 20.83 4.38 -42.90
CA ALA A 923 21.64 5.45 -43.48
C ALA A 923 21.91 6.55 -42.46
N THR A 924 23.18 6.95 -42.35
CA THR A 924 23.57 8.05 -41.45
C THR A 924 24.50 9.03 -42.16
N GLY A 925 24.12 10.30 -42.19
CA GLY A 925 24.96 11.40 -42.65
C GLY A 925 25.45 12.23 -41.46
N THR A 926 26.75 12.51 -41.37
CA THR A 926 27.32 13.31 -40.28
C THR A 926 28.19 14.44 -40.82
N TYR A 927 28.27 15.55 -40.07
CA TYR A 927 29.16 16.65 -40.35
C TYR A 927 29.79 17.20 -39.08
N ASN A 928 31.10 17.39 -39.10
CA ASN A 928 31.88 18.00 -38.03
C ASN A 928 32.37 19.38 -38.46
N LYS A 929 31.92 20.44 -37.77
CA LYS A 929 32.36 21.81 -38.08
C LYS A 929 33.86 21.99 -37.86
N THR A 930 34.42 21.38 -36.83
CA THR A 930 35.83 21.58 -36.44
C THR A 930 36.78 21.00 -37.47
N THR A 931 36.51 19.80 -38.00
CA THR A 931 37.36 19.16 -39.01
C THR A 931 36.92 19.46 -40.44
N GLY A 932 35.69 19.92 -40.64
CA GLY A 932 35.06 20.08 -41.94
C GLY A 932 34.65 18.77 -42.60
N GLU A 933 34.75 17.63 -41.91
CA GLU A 933 34.47 16.32 -42.48
C GLU A 933 32.96 16.06 -42.57
N GLN A 934 32.51 15.68 -43.76
CA GLN A 934 31.16 15.21 -44.05
C GLN A 934 31.24 13.71 -44.35
N ARG A 935 30.55 12.88 -43.57
CA ARG A 935 30.59 11.43 -43.73
C ARG A 935 29.23 10.85 -44.08
N LEU A 936 29.24 9.75 -44.82
CA LEU A 936 28.06 8.93 -45.10
C LEU A 936 28.36 7.50 -44.66
N TYR A 937 27.44 6.94 -43.88
CA TYR A 937 27.46 5.57 -43.41
C TYR A 937 26.24 4.83 -43.95
N VAL A 938 26.43 3.55 -44.26
CA VAL A 938 25.36 2.61 -44.64
C VAL A 938 25.53 1.35 -43.82
N ASN A 939 24.45 0.92 -43.15
CA ASN A 939 24.41 -0.28 -42.32
C ASN A 939 25.56 -0.32 -41.29
N GLY A 940 25.78 0.81 -40.61
CA GLY A 940 26.83 0.99 -39.61
C GLY A 940 28.25 1.23 -40.16
N ALA A 941 28.50 0.96 -41.45
CA ALA A 941 29.82 1.10 -42.06
C ALA A 941 30.01 2.47 -42.73
N LEU A 942 31.19 3.09 -42.53
CA LEU A 942 31.58 4.31 -43.24
C LEU A 942 31.81 4.00 -44.73
N VAL A 943 31.06 4.63 -45.62
CA VAL A 943 31.12 4.36 -47.07
C VAL A 943 31.66 5.52 -47.89
N ASN A 944 31.60 6.77 -47.37
CA ASN A 944 32.17 7.93 -48.05
C ASN A 944 32.51 9.06 -47.07
N THR A 945 33.60 9.77 -47.34
CA THR A 945 33.97 11.02 -46.67
C THR A 945 34.22 12.11 -47.70
N GLN A 946 33.64 13.29 -47.48
CA GLN A 946 33.94 14.53 -48.17
C GLN A 946 34.47 15.54 -47.14
N THR A 947 35.14 16.60 -47.62
CA THR A 947 35.70 17.63 -46.73
C THR A 947 35.30 19.02 -47.22
N HIS A 948 34.73 19.79 -46.30
CA HIS A 948 34.53 21.23 -46.37
C HIS A 948 35.72 21.94 -45.70
N PRO A 949 35.96 23.23 -45.97
CA PRO A 949 36.89 24.00 -45.16
C PRO A 949 36.55 23.90 -43.66
N ALA A 950 37.55 23.59 -42.83
CA ALA A 950 37.41 23.49 -41.39
C ALA A 950 36.91 24.82 -40.79
N GLY A 951 35.97 24.74 -39.85
CA GLY A 951 35.31 25.89 -39.22
C GLY A 951 34.04 26.36 -39.92
N ASN A 952 33.73 25.86 -41.11
CA ASN A 952 32.47 26.21 -41.79
C ASN A 952 31.25 25.65 -41.03
N THR A 953 30.18 26.44 -40.93
CA THR A 953 28.91 26.02 -40.33
C THR A 953 27.94 25.54 -41.39
N VAL A 954 27.01 24.65 -41.05
CA VAL A 954 25.91 24.31 -41.96
C VAL A 954 25.07 25.55 -42.24
N VAL A 955 24.72 25.79 -43.51
CA VAL A 955 23.90 26.93 -43.89
C VAL A 955 22.47 26.68 -43.41
N PRO A 956 21.88 27.54 -42.55
CA PRO A 956 20.54 27.32 -42.05
C PRO A 956 19.51 27.36 -43.19
N LEU A 957 18.53 26.46 -43.13
CA LEU A 957 17.39 26.51 -44.02
C LEU A 957 16.50 27.68 -43.63
N THR A 958 16.31 28.63 -44.54
CA THR A 958 15.47 29.81 -44.32
C THR A 958 14.37 29.97 -45.37
N ALA A 959 14.57 29.40 -46.56
CA ALA A 959 13.63 29.55 -47.68
C ALA A 959 12.30 28.80 -47.53
N TYR A 960 12.22 27.83 -46.61
CA TYR A 960 11.00 27.08 -46.30
C TYR A 960 10.69 27.18 -44.80
N PRO A 961 9.42 27.06 -44.39
CA PRO A 961 9.03 27.13 -42.98
C PRO A 961 9.39 25.88 -42.18
N ASP A 962 9.69 24.77 -42.85
CA ASP A 962 9.80 23.41 -42.29
C ASP A 962 10.84 22.55 -43.03
N MET A 963 11.20 21.43 -42.40
CA MET A 963 11.93 20.31 -43.02
C MET A 963 10.95 19.15 -43.28
N ARG A 964 11.38 18.15 -44.05
CA ARG A 964 10.53 17.07 -44.55
C ARG A 964 11.14 15.69 -44.32
N ILE A 965 10.32 14.72 -43.91
CA ILE A 965 10.62 13.28 -44.04
C ILE A 965 9.79 12.76 -45.22
N GLY A 966 10.41 12.01 -46.13
CA GLY A 966 9.73 11.40 -47.27
C GLY A 966 9.52 12.29 -48.51
N TYR A 967 9.89 13.58 -48.49
CA TYR A 967 9.67 14.48 -49.66
C TYR A 967 10.84 15.43 -49.94
N SER A 968 11.27 15.47 -51.21
CA SER A 968 12.22 16.45 -51.74
C SER A 968 11.51 17.55 -52.51
N ARG A 969 11.82 18.80 -52.15
CA ARG A 969 11.45 19.96 -52.98
C ARG A 969 12.29 20.08 -54.25
N VAL A 970 13.32 19.24 -54.40
CA VAL A 970 14.15 19.18 -55.62
C VAL A 970 13.53 18.16 -56.57
N ASN A 971 13.06 18.61 -57.73
CA ASN A 971 12.34 17.78 -58.70
C ASN A 971 11.05 17.12 -58.15
N SER A 972 10.50 17.64 -57.04
CA SER A 972 9.23 17.20 -56.42
C SER A 972 9.12 15.68 -56.24
N GLY A 973 10.17 15.05 -55.71
CA GLY A 973 10.20 13.60 -55.51
C GLY A 973 9.72 13.18 -54.13
N TYR A 974 8.84 12.19 -54.11
CA TYR A 974 8.23 11.60 -52.93
C TYR A 974 8.79 10.19 -52.74
N PHE A 975 9.10 9.83 -51.50
CA PHE A 975 9.62 8.51 -51.18
C PHE A 975 8.55 7.44 -51.44
N ASN A 976 8.95 6.31 -52.01
CA ASN A 976 8.08 5.16 -52.23
C ASN A 976 8.64 3.96 -51.44
N GLY A 977 8.03 3.68 -50.30
CA GLY A 977 8.49 2.69 -49.33
C GLY A 977 8.22 3.09 -47.88
N VAL A 978 8.93 2.49 -46.93
CA VAL A 978 8.78 2.72 -45.49
C VAL A 978 10.00 3.47 -44.94
N ILE A 979 9.78 4.46 -44.08
CA ILE A 979 10.82 5.13 -43.29
C ILE A 979 10.50 4.90 -41.81
N ASP A 980 11.56 4.72 -41.02
CA ASP A 980 11.46 4.36 -39.62
C ASP A 980 12.64 4.95 -38.83
N ASN A 981 12.45 5.23 -37.53
CA ASN A 981 13.52 5.53 -36.58
C ASN A 981 14.44 6.70 -37.00
N VAL A 982 13.86 7.84 -37.39
CA VAL A 982 14.57 9.03 -37.87
C VAL A 982 15.10 9.86 -36.70
N ARG A 983 16.41 10.15 -36.66
CA ARG A 983 17.07 10.86 -35.55
C ARG A 983 17.96 12.00 -36.03
N LEU A 984 17.84 13.18 -35.42
CA LEU A 984 18.73 14.32 -35.63
C LEU A 984 19.55 14.62 -34.38
N TYR A 985 20.83 14.95 -34.55
CA TYR A 985 21.75 15.26 -33.46
C TYR A 985 22.47 16.58 -33.71
N LYS A 986 22.73 17.35 -32.65
CA LYS A 986 23.40 18.67 -32.69
C LYS A 986 24.91 18.62 -32.94
N LEU A 987 25.48 17.42 -33.04
CA LEU A 987 26.91 17.15 -33.20
C LEU A 987 27.13 16.02 -34.22
N GLU A 988 28.39 15.87 -34.64
CA GLU A 988 28.84 14.67 -35.36
C GLU A 988 28.71 13.41 -34.47
N LEU A 989 28.02 12.38 -34.96
CA LEU A 989 28.07 11.04 -34.41
C LEU A 989 29.38 10.36 -34.79
N THR A 990 30.01 9.68 -33.84
CA THR A 990 31.19 8.87 -34.12
C THR A 990 30.82 7.61 -34.89
N GLY A 991 31.79 6.96 -35.52
CA GLY A 991 31.55 5.68 -36.19
C GLY A 991 31.01 4.58 -35.26
N LEU A 992 31.28 4.66 -33.95
CA LEU A 992 30.73 3.73 -32.96
C LEU A 992 29.26 4.01 -32.68
N ASP A 993 28.87 5.29 -32.51
CA ASP A 993 27.46 5.68 -32.34
C ASP A 993 26.61 5.23 -33.54
N VAL A 994 27.14 5.40 -34.76
CA VAL A 994 26.45 4.97 -35.98
C VAL A 994 26.30 3.45 -36.06
N MET A 995 27.33 2.71 -35.65
CA MET A 995 27.27 1.24 -35.58
C MET A 995 26.27 0.77 -34.51
N TYR A 996 26.16 1.48 -33.39
CA TYR A 996 25.19 1.20 -32.33
C TYR A 996 23.75 1.42 -32.81
N LEU A 997 23.46 2.53 -33.50
CA LEU A 997 22.14 2.78 -34.08
C LEU A 997 21.73 1.72 -35.11
N TYR A 998 22.70 1.21 -35.88
CA TYR A 998 22.45 0.11 -36.80
C TYR A 998 22.15 -1.21 -36.07
N ASN A 999 22.91 -1.57 -35.04
CA ASN A 999 22.71 -2.86 -34.37
C ASN A 999 21.43 -2.92 -33.53
N ASN A 1000 20.99 -1.80 -32.93
CA ASN A 1000 19.77 -1.77 -32.10
C ASN A 1000 18.48 -1.59 -32.91
N GLY A 1001 18.58 -1.29 -34.20
CA GLY A 1001 17.44 -1.29 -35.10
C GLY A 1001 17.09 -2.67 -35.67
N LEU A 1002 17.95 -3.69 -35.50
CA LEU A 1002 17.82 -5.03 -36.11
C LEU A 1002 17.04 -6.05 -35.29
#